data_AF-A0A1Y1QD07-F1
#
_entry.id   AF-A0A1Y1QD07-F1
#
_cell.length_a   1.000
_cell.length_b   1.000
_cell.length_c   1.000
_cell.angle_alpha   90.00
_cell.angle_beta   90.00
_cell.angle_gamma   90.00
#
_symmetry.space_group_name_H-M   'P 1'
#
loop_
_entity.id
_entity.type
_entity.pdbx_description
1 polymer ?
#
loop_
_entity_poly.entity_id
_entity_poly.type
_entity_poly.pdbx_seq_one_letter_code
_entity_poly.pdbx_strand_id
1 'polypeptide(L)'
;MLDGFSPSTGGNEMDTNAGIDSNDNGSDVLADGLCSNVITLDGDAPTGEIDTANGAAGEDGVGTPDALSDLTVDFAVVRPKPPKPVSVGDYVWIDANEDGQQDKDELPLVGAVVTLLDKDGNPVKDLAGNPVDYLQTGIDGKYLFSNLPEGEYIVRVKAPDGYVATQGGAAVDTDQSNTDSNCAVTGSNVQTLPFMLTAGAESTKDGDTDASSDLSVDCGFYVPKVPVHSVGNRVWVDANNDGLAGDGEVPAVAGIKLELKDAAGAAITATTTDAEGRYLFSNLAAGSYQVCVVADNFSTTGVLNGFTASTGGNVADANTDVDGDDNGTDDITTGLCSNLVVLDDKELTGEAGANGQPGVDGMGTDDNRSNLSVDFGIVPPVAATPVAVGDYLWIDTNENGLQDAGETGLAGATVTLLDTAGSPAKDVQGNVVAPMTTGADGLYGFTKLPEGDYMISVKLPDGSTYIPTQNAGDVDEVPANNDSNCAVQGDGSITSALFTLNAGQEPAAAADGDSADNNMTVDCGFYEPKQPVHSIGNMVWADNSAGDATKDNNGTFDAGETLLSGVKVELRDKAGVVIDSTMTTDGYYLFAGMAAGEYQVCVAASNFSGMGKLVKYTAGITGNEADANADIDDNDNGDTTTVDGLCSNVVVIDDKEPTAEATTASGTAGDDSAGTADNRSNLTVDFAVLAPVKSTPKPVSVGDMIWIDANEDGKQNETEAPLAGATVTLLDKDGKPVLDLAGNEVKPVTTGADGKYVFIDLPEGDYSISVAAPTDSGYLPTKGGADVDEDASNTDSNCAVSGSSVQTALFTLTAGGEPIDDGDTDASSNFSVDCGFYLPKVPVHSLGNRVWVDTNNNGVADAGEVPAAEGVKLELQDATGKTLDTTTTNIDGRYLFGGLAAGSYQVCVVVDNFLAGNVLEGFSASTGGDLAAAIASNTDGDDNGNDDISKGLCSNVVVLDDNNH
;
A
#
# COMPACT_ATOMS: atom_id res chain seq x y z
N MET A 1 72.34 -26.13 102.14
CA MET A 1 71.98 -24.90 102.91
C MET A 1 71.82 -23.68 102.00
N LEU A 2 72.46 -23.63 100.82
CA LEU A 2 72.34 -22.52 99.86
C LEU A 2 71.58 -22.91 98.57
N ASP A 3 70.73 -23.94 98.62
CA ASP A 3 69.91 -24.32 97.45
C ASP A 3 68.99 -23.15 97.06
N GLY A 4 69.01 -22.81 95.78
CA GLY A 4 68.21 -21.74 95.19
C GLY A 4 68.88 -20.37 95.18
N PHE A 5 69.99 -20.14 95.87
CA PHE A 5 70.70 -18.86 95.85
C PHE A 5 71.63 -18.74 94.62
N SER A 6 71.85 -17.52 94.14
CA SER A 6 72.78 -17.22 93.04
C SER A 6 73.83 -16.16 93.45
N PRO A 7 75.00 -16.09 92.78
CA PRO A 7 76.02 -15.07 93.02
C PRO A 7 75.46 -13.66 92.82
N SER A 8 76.00 -12.67 93.54
CA SER A 8 75.61 -11.26 93.41
C SER A 8 76.45 -10.55 92.33
N THR A 9 75.86 -10.23 91.18
CA THR A 9 76.58 -9.65 90.02
C THR A 9 76.81 -8.13 90.10
N GLY A 10 76.79 -7.55 91.31
CA GLY A 10 76.71 -6.09 91.53
C GLY A 10 78.00 -5.40 91.98
N GLY A 11 79.09 -6.15 92.20
CA GLY A 11 80.36 -5.62 92.71
C GLY A 11 81.39 -5.32 91.62
N ASN A 12 82.17 -4.24 91.78
CA ASN A 12 83.34 -3.98 90.93
C ASN A 12 84.47 -4.96 91.32
N GLU A 13 84.71 -5.94 90.46
CA GLU A 13 85.66 -7.04 90.61
C GLU A 13 87.15 -6.66 90.40
N MET A 14 87.69 -5.66 91.11
CA MET A 14 89.16 -5.42 91.12
C MET A 14 89.63 -4.61 92.34
N ASP A 15 89.73 -5.22 93.52
CA ASP A 15 90.83 -4.94 94.48
C ASP A 15 90.76 -5.91 95.68
N THR A 16 91.78 -6.74 95.89
CA THR A 16 91.89 -7.63 97.07
C THR A 16 92.76 -7.00 98.17
N ASN A 17 93.03 -5.69 98.14
CA ASN A 17 93.81 -5.02 99.19
C ASN A 17 93.37 -3.56 99.43
N ALA A 18 92.13 -3.19 99.06
CA ALA A 18 91.63 -1.81 99.18
C ALA A 18 91.26 -1.37 100.62
N GLY A 19 91.35 -2.25 101.61
CA GLY A 19 91.00 -1.93 103.00
C GLY A 19 89.53 -1.54 103.20
N ILE A 20 88.62 -2.03 102.33
CA ILE A 20 87.18 -1.86 102.45
C ILE A 20 86.59 -3.23 102.79
N ASP A 21 86.11 -3.36 104.03
CA ASP A 21 85.41 -4.52 104.59
C ASP A 21 83.94 -4.53 104.09
N SER A 22 83.37 -5.72 103.82
CA SER A 22 81.97 -5.98 103.44
C SER A 22 81.58 -5.77 101.96
N ASN A 23 82.52 -5.88 101.01
CA ASN A 23 82.24 -5.89 99.57
C ASN A 23 82.32 -7.32 99.00
N ASP A 24 81.56 -7.63 97.95
CA ASP A 24 81.58 -8.98 97.37
C ASP A 24 82.87 -9.24 96.57
N ASN A 25 83.65 -10.24 96.97
CA ASN A 25 84.90 -10.65 96.31
C ASN A 25 84.77 -11.98 95.55
N GLY A 26 83.57 -12.58 95.51
CA GLY A 26 83.31 -13.87 94.89
C GLY A 26 83.08 -13.81 93.38
N SER A 27 83.46 -14.86 92.66
CA SER A 27 83.22 -14.98 91.21
C SER A 27 81.72 -15.10 90.87
N ASP A 28 81.30 -14.45 89.78
CA ASP A 28 79.91 -14.48 89.27
C ASP A 28 79.45 -15.84 88.68
N VAL A 29 80.30 -16.87 88.65
CA VAL A 29 80.03 -18.14 87.96
C VAL A 29 80.05 -19.33 88.93
N LEU A 30 78.92 -20.02 89.08
CA LEU A 30 78.72 -21.15 90.00
C LEU A 30 79.40 -22.47 89.57
N ALA A 31 79.89 -22.58 88.33
CA ALA A 31 80.34 -23.84 87.75
C ALA A 31 81.49 -24.51 88.54
N ASP A 32 82.32 -23.70 89.20
CA ASP A 32 83.47 -24.15 89.99
C ASP A 32 83.35 -23.81 91.50
N GLY A 33 82.18 -23.31 91.93
CA GLY A 33 81.94 -22.77 93.28
C GLY A 33 82.27 -21.27 93.41
N LEU A 34 81.68 -20.59 94.40
CA LEU A 34 81.99 -19.18 94.71
C LEU A 34 83.41 -19.08 95.26
N CYS A 35 84.36 -18.68 94.41
CA CYS A 35 85.76 -18.52 94.78
C CYS A 35 86.16 -17.05 94.71
N SER A 36 87.03 -16.60 95.62
CA SER A 36 87.70 -15.31 95.48
C SER A 36 88.81 -15.39 94.43
N ASN A 37 89.31 -14.23 94.00
CA ASN A 37 90.59 -14.17 93.29
C ASN A 37 91.76 -14.66 94.17
N VAL A 38 92.92 -14.96 93.57
CA VAL A 38 94.11 -15.45 94.29
C VAL A 38 94.61 -14.38 95.27
N ILE A 39 94.60 -14.73 96.57
CA ILE A 39 95.05 -13.86 97.66
C ILE A 39 96.56 -14.04 97.86
N THR A 40 97.29 -12.93 98.01
CA THR A 40 98.72 -12.95 98.37
C THR A 40 98.86 -12.39 99.79
N LEU A 41 99.32 -13.23 100.72
CA LEU A 41 99.66 -12.80 102.07
C LEU A 41 101.09 -12.25 102.07
N ASP A 42 101.23 -10.94 101.94
CA ASP A 42 102.49 -10.23 102.20
C ASP A 42 102.43 -9.50 103.55
N GLY A 43 103.57 -9.00 104.04
CA GLY A 43 103.65 -8.39 105.37
C GLY A 43 102.96 -7.04 105.51
N ASP A 44 102.18 -6.61 104.51
CA ASP A 44 101.47 -5.32 104.42
C ASP A 44 99.94 -5.55 104.41
N ALA A 45 99.45 -6.45 105.26
CA ALA A 45 98.02 -6.70 105.44
C ALA A 45 97.28 -5.46 106.02
N PRO A 46 96.02 -5.21 105.61
CA PRO A 46 95.21 -4.14 106.20
C PRO A 46 95.01 -4.36 107.71
N THR A 47 94.73 -3.29 108.46
CA THR A 47 94.50 -3.36 109.92
C THR A 47 93.17 -2.69 110.27
N GLY A 48 92.44 -3.22 111.25
CA GLY A 48 91.15 -2.66 111.69
C GLY A 48 89.91 -3.24 111.02
N GLU A 49 90.00 -4.44 110.46
CA GLU A 49 88.89 -5.23 109.92
C GLU A 49 87.97 -5.74 111.06
N ILE A 50 86.66 -5.87 110.80
CA ILE A 50 85.67 -6.24 111.81
C ILE A 50 85.27 -7.71 111.65
N ASP A 51 85.57 -8.56 112.64
CA ASP A 51 85.12 -9.96 112.65
C ASP A 51 83.59 -10.06 112.81
N THR A 52 82.93 -10.75 111.89
CA THR A 52 81.48 -10.97 111.89
C THR A 52 81.00 -12.03 112.88
N ALA A 53 81.89 -12.75 113.57
CA ALA A 53 81.48 -13.69 114.63
C ALA A 53 81.14 -13.01 115.97
N ASN A 54 81.67 -11.80 116.24
CA ASN A 54 81.38 -11.07 117.49
C ASN A 54 81.42 -9.53 117.42
N GLY A 55 81.80 -8.93 116.29
CA GLY A 55 81.75 -7.48 116.04
C GLY A 55 82.85 -6.65 116.72
N ALA A 56 83.98 -7.24 117.11
CA ALA A 56 85.15 -6.52 117.61
C ALA A 56 86.24 -6.41 116.51
N ALA A 57 86.93 -5.26 116.45
CA ALA A 57 88.01 -5.06 115.47
C ALA A 57 89.28 -5.82 115.87
N GLY A 58 89.85 -6.57 114.92
CA GLY A 58 91.23 -7.09 114.98
C GLY A 58 91.51 -8.35 115.80
N GLU A 59 90.53 -9.23 116.03
CA GLU A 59 90.81 -10.61 116.46
C GLU A 59 90.24 -11.64 115.47
N ASP A 60 91.11 -12.50 114.92
CA ASP A 60 90.80 -13.55 113.95
C ASP A 60 90.12 -14.80 114.56
N GLY A 61 89.76 -14.75 115.83
CA GLY A 61 89.16 -15.86 116.58
C GLY A 61 90.10 -17.07 116.83
N VAL A 62 91.35 -17.04 116.37
CA VAL A 62 92.34 -18.14 116.53
C VAL A 62 93.69 -17.69 117.13
N GLY A 63 93.84 -16.40 117.43
CA GLY A 63 94.90 -15.83 118.25
C GLY A 63 96.11 -15.31 117.47
N THR A 64 95.97 -14.99 116.17
CA THR A 64 97.04 -14.31 115.43
C THR A 64 96.87 -12.78 115.50
N PRO A 65 97.98 -11.99 115.50
CA PRO A 65 97.89 -10.53 115.51
C PRO A 65 97.24 -9.98 114.24
N ASP A 66 96.37 -8.97 114.39
CA ASP A 66 95.63 -8.27 113.31
C ASP A 66 96.50 -7.93 112.09
N ALA A 67 97.71 -7.39 112.32
CA ALA A 67 98.65 -7.01 111.26
C ALA A 67 99.21 -8.18 110.41
N LEU A 68 98.76 -9.42 110.65
CA LEU A 68 99.12 -10.62 109.89
C LEU A 68 97.87 -11.40 109.40
N SER A 69 96.68 -10.83 109.54
CA SER A 69 95.41 -11.41 109.08
C SER A 69 94.83 -10.54 107.95
N ASP A 70 94.13 -11.17 107.02
CA ASP A 70 93.33 -10.51 105.98
C ASP A 70 91.92 -11.11 106.06
N LEU A 71 91.01 -10.35 106.65
CA LEU A 71 89.59 -10.64 106.85
C LEU A 71 88.71 -9.87 105.87
N THR A 72 89.28 -9.30 104.79
CA THR A 72 88.52 -8.49 103.81
C THR A 72 87.76 -9.30 102.77
N VAL A 73 87.81 -10.63 102.85
CA VAL A 73 87.22 -11.53 101.83
C VAL A 73 85.80 -11.90 102.23
N ASP A 74 84.83 -11.23 101.62
CA ASP A 74 83.41 -11.47 101.78
C ASP A 74 82.79 -12.05 100.50
N PHE A 75 81.72 -12.84 100.67
CA PHE A 75 80.95 -13.43 99.58
C PHE A 75 79.48 -13.04 99.70
N ALA A 76 78.89 -12.48 98.65
CA ALA A 76 77.46 -12.18 98.63
C ALA A 76 76.66 -13.20 97.79
N VAL A 77 75.51 -13.60 98.34
CA VAL A 77 74.54 -14.47 97.65
C VAL A 77 73.17 -13.83 97.68
N VAL A 78 72.45 -13.90 96.56
CA VAL A 78 71.11 -13.34 96.41
C VAL A 78 70.08 -14.46 96.52
N ARG A 79 69.05 -14.24 97.34
CA ARG A 79 67.86 -15.10 97.34
C ARG A 79 67.04 -14.80 96.09
N PRO A 80 66.58 -15.81 95.33
CA PRO A 80 65.60 -15.58 94.30
C PRO A 80 64.36 -15.00 94.99
N LYS A 81 63.84 -13.91 94.43
CA LYS A 81 62.54 -13.37 94.79
C LYS A 81 61.55 -14.55 94.69
N PRO A 82 60.74 -14.85 95.74
CA PRO A 82 59.76 -15.93 95.65
C PRO A 82 58.92 -15.67 94.39
N PRO A 83 58.84 -16.62 93.45
CA PRO A 83 58.04 -16.42 92.26
C PRO A 83 56.60 -16.17 92.73
N LYS A 84 56.03 -15.06 92.28
CA LYS A 84 54.62 -14.77 92.51
C LYS A 84 53.84 -15.51 91.42
N PRO A 85 52.77 -16.25 91.78
CA PRO A 85 51.96 -16.92 90.77
C PRO A 85 51.31 -15.89 89.86
N VAL A 86 51.39 -16.13 88.56
CA VAL A 86 50.56 -15.47 87.55
C VAL A 86 49.50 -16.43 87.03
N SER A 87 48.44 -15.87 86.45
CA SER A 87 47.34 -16.65 85.85
C SER A 87 46.92 -16.03 84.52
N VAL A 88 46.35 -16.83 83.63
CA VAL A 88 45.79 -16.35 82.35
C VAL A 88 44.52 -17.11 81.99
N GLY A 89 43.54 -16.40 81.43
CA GLY A 89 42.31 -17.01 80.96
C GLY A 89 41.27 -16.00 80.51
N ASP A 90 40.03 -16.45 80.57
CA ASP A 90 38.74 -15.76 80.43
C ASP A 90 37.80 -16.55 79.53
N TYR A 91 37.63 -16.23 78.24
CA TYR A 91 36.48 -16.72 77.48
C TYR A 91 36.78 -17.25 76.06
N VAL A 92 36.06 -18.30 75.68
CA VAL A 92 35.96 -18.78 74.30
C VAL A 92 34.48 -18.77 73.89
N TRP A 93 34.14 -18.10 72.80
CA TRP A 93 32.75 -17.86 72.41
C TRP A 93 32.44 -18.17 70.96
N ILE A 94 31.14 -18.23 70.69
CA ILE A 94 30.56 -18.30 69.36
C ILE A 94 30.35 -16.87 68.88
N ASP A 95 31.29 -16.39 68.08
CA ASP A 95 31.19 -15.12 67.35
C ASP A 95 30.17 -15.34 66.22
N ALA A 96 28.94 -14.91 66.44
CA ALA A 96 27.83 -15.23 65.55
C ALA A 96 27.74 -14.25 64.36
N ASN A 97 28.29 -13.04 64.54
CA ASN A 97 28.26 -11.96 63.56
C ASN A 97 29.61 -11.80 62.81
N GLU A 98 30.63 -12.57 63.17
CA GLU A 98 31.96 -12.64 62.57
C GLU A 98 32.76 -11.33 62.67
N ASP A 99 32.43 -10.48 63.65
CA ASP A 99 33.06 -9.16 63.78
C ASP A 99 34.34 -9.15 64.66
N GLY A 100 34.66 -10.28 65.27
CA GLY A 100 35.84 -10.47 66.10
C GLY A 100 35.72 -9.90 67.52
N GLN A 101 34.54 -9.38 67.88
CA GLN A 101 34.23 -8.88 69.22
C GLN A 101 33.27 -9.82 69.96
N GLN A 102 33.28 -9.71 71.28
CA GLN A 102 32.39 -10.45 72.16
C GLN A 102 31.15 -9.59 72.46
N ASP A 103 30.05 -9.90 71.78
CA ASP A 103 28.78 -9.23 71.99
C ASP A 103 27.97 -9.81 73.16
N LYS A 104 27.04 -9.01 73.68
CA LYS A 104 26.21 -9.36 74.85
C LYS A 104 25.39 -10.64 74.66
N ASP A 105 24.96 -10.92 73.43
CA ASP A 105 24.04 -12.01 73.10
C ASP A 105 24.76 -13.26 72.55
N GLU A 106 26.08 -13.22 72.47
CA GLU A 106 26.88 -14.32 71.96
C GLU A 106 27.10 -15.44 72.97
N LEU A 107 27.05 -16.67 72.46
CA LEU A 107 27.03 -17.86 73.30
C LEU A 107 28.45 -18.35 73.60
N PRO A 108 28.72 -18.89 74.80
CA PRO A 108 29.98 -19.55 75.08
C PRO A 108 30.20 -20.78 74.19
N LEU A 109 31.44 -20.98 73.72
CA LEU A 109 31.81 -22.16 72.94
C LEU A 109 32.13 -23.32 73.89
N VAL A 110 31.21 -24.27 73.99
CA VAL A 110 31.36 -25.46 74.83
C VAL A 110 32.27 -26.49 74.16
N GLY A 111 33.24 -27.02 74.90
CA GLY A 111 34.05 -28.15 74.46
C GLY A 111 35.29 -27.79 73.64
N ALA A 112 35.65 -26.51 73.55
CA ALA A 112 36.92 -26.09 72.97
C ALA A 112 38.09 -26.54 73.87
N VAL A 113 39.14 -27.07 73.25
CA VAL A 113 40.35 -27.52 73.96
C VAL A 113 41.38 -26.40 73.97
N VAL A 114 41.68 -25.85 75.15
CA VAL A 114 42.61 -24.75 75.36
C VAL A 114 43.93 -25.28 75.94
N THR A 115 45.05 -24.95 75.33
CA THR A 115 46.39 -25.39 75.73
C THR A 115 47.30 -24.18 75.94
N LEU A 116 47.93 -24.10 77.11
CA LEU A 116 48.96 -23.10 77.40
C LEU A 116 50.35 -23.63 77.00
N LEU A 117 51.12 -22.81 76.29
CA LEU A 117 52.44 -23.14 75.77
C LEU A 117 53.42 -22.00 76.05
N ASP A 118 54.72 -22.28 76.01
CA ASP A 118 55.74 -21.22 76.00
C ASP A 118 55.74 -20.51 74.64
N LYS A 119 56.47 -19.40 74.53
CA LYS A 119 56.65 -18.64 73.28
C LYS A 119 57.12 -19.47 72.08
N ASP A 120 57.81 -20.59 72.33
CA ASP A 120 58.34 -21.47 71.29
C ASP A 120 57.36 -22.61 70.95
N GLY A 121 56.21 -22.67 71.62
CA GLY A 121 55.14 -23.63 71.41
C GLY A 121 55.30 -24.95 72.17
N ASN A 122 56.15 -25.02 73.20
CA ASN A 122 56.34 -26.21 74.03
C ASN A 122 55.42 -26.21 75.27
N PRO A 123 55.09 -27.39 75.84
CA PRO A 123 54.32 -27.47 77.08
C PRO A 123 55.02 -26.82 78.28
N VAL A 124 54.25 -26.08 79.08
CA VAL A 124 54.76 -25.35 80.26
C VAL A 124 54.55 -26.13 81.56
N LYS A 125 55.24 -25.69 82.62
CA LYS A 125 55.11 -26.24 83.97
C LYS A 125 54.63 -25.15 84.93
N ASP A 126 53.84 -25.55 85.92
CA ASP A 126 53.43 -24.68 87.02
C ASP A 126 54.60 -24.34 87.97
N LEU A 127 54.36 -23.48 88.95
CA LEU A 127 55.36 -23.12 89.98
C LEU A 127 55.80 -24.30 90.86
N ALA A 128 55.06 -25.40 90.87
CA ALA A 128 55.44 -26.64 91.56
C ALA A 128 56.24 -27.60 90.66
N GLY A 129 56.46 -27.24 89.39
CA GLY A 129 57.21 -28.02 88.40
C GLY A 129 56.39 -29.13 87.72
N ASN A 130 55.07 -29.17 87.92
CA ASN A 130 54.17 -30.11 87.25
C ASN A 130 53.81 -29.59 85.85
N PRO A 131 53.67 -30.46 84.85
CA PRO A 131 53.12 -30.07 83.55
C PRO A 131 51.73 -29.44 83.71
N VAL A 132 51.47 -28.35 82.98
CA VAL A 132 50.13 -27.76 82.88
C VAL A 132 49.33 -28.54 81.84
N ASP A 133 48.26 -29.19 82.28
CA ASP A 133 47.34 -29.91 81.39
C ASP A 133 46.47 -28.94 80.59
N TYR A 134 45.95 -29.39 79.45
CA TYR A 134 44.96 -28.62 78.68
C TYR A 134 43.63 -28.51 79.43
N LEU A 135 42.87 -27.47 79.13
CA LEU A 135 41.50 -27.28 79.62
C LEU A 135 40.50 -27.54 78.50
N GLN A 136 39.29 -27.93 78.86
CA GLN A 136 38.16 -28.01 77.94
C GLN A 136 37.07 -27.07 78.47
N THR A 137 36.60 -26.15 77.64
CA THR A 137 35.61 -25.14 78.05
C THR A 137 34.26 -25.78 78.40
N GLY A 138 33.66 -25.31 79.49
CA GLY A 138 32.36 -25.77 79.98
C GLY A 138 31.18 -25.06 79.31
N ILE A 139 29.99 -25.22 79.89
CA ILE A 139 28.76 -24.51 79.44
C ILE A 139 28.85 -22.99 79.56
N ASP A 140 29.85 -22.50 80.28
CA ASP A 140 30.16 -21.10 80.51
C ASP A 140 31.29 -20.60 79.63
N GLY A 141 31.88 -21.42 78.75
CA GLY A 141 32.92 -21.00 77.79
C GLY A 141 34.24 -20.54 78.42
N LYS A 142 34.35 -20.57 79.76
CA LYS A 142 35.48 -20.00 80.48
C LYS A 142 36.64 -20.98 80.62
N TYR A 143 37.84 -20.43 80.71
CA TYR A 143 39.06 -21.17 81.05
C TYR A 143 40.00 -20.32 81.91
N LEU A 144 40.83 -20.96 82.76
CA LEU A 144 41.80 -20.26 83.60
C LEU A 144 42.97 -21.18 83.94
N PHE A 145 44.17 -20.82 83.50
CA PHE A 145 45.42 -21.40 83.97
C PHE A 145 45.95 -20.56 85.12
N SER A 146 46.30 -21.19 86.24
CA SER A 146 46.78 -20.50 87.44
C SER A 146 48.06 -21.12 87.97
N ASN A 147 48.70 -20.43 88.93
CA ASN A 147 49.93 -20.88 89.56
C ASN A 147 51.10 -21.04 88.56
N LEU A 148 51.17 -20.14 87.58
CA LEU A 148 52.19 -20.13 86.54
C LEU A 148 53.40 -19.29 86.98
N PRO A 149 54.62 -19.63 86.51
CA PRO A 149 55.75 -18.71 86.58
C PRO A 149 55.56 -17.48 85.69
N GLU A 150 56.21 -16.36 86.03
CA GLU A 150 56.34 -15.22 85.10
C GLU A 150 57.10 -15.68 83.83
N GLY A 151 56.69 -15.22 82.65
CA GLY A 151 57.29 -15.64 81.37
C GLY A 151 56.46 -15.31 80.13
N GLU A 152 56.98 -15.69 78.95
CA GLU A 152 56.28 -15.53 77.67
C GLU A 152 55.47 -16.79 77.32
N TYR A 153 54.19 -16.58 76.99
CA TYR A 153 53.22 -17.64 76.75
C TYR A 153 52.49 -17.47 75.42
N ILE A 154 51.92 -18.57 74.94
CA ILE A 154 50.93 -18.61 73.86
C ILE A 154 49.74 -19.43 74.37
N VAL A 155 48.52 -18.94 74.14
CA VAL A 155 47.31 -19.73 74.29
C VAL A 155 46.92 -20.29 72.93
N ARG A 156 46.77 -21.62 72.84
CA ARG A 156 46.31 -22.32 71.64
C ARG A 156 44.95 -22.93 71.90
N VAL A 157 44.01 -22.69 70.97
CA VAL A 157 42.65 -23.21 71.07
C VAL A 157 42.37 -24.14 69.90
N LYS A 158 41.82 -25.32 70.19
CA LYS A 158 41.23 -26.22 69.20
C LYS A 158 39.73 -26.29 69.44
N ALA A 159 38.96 -25.64 68.59
CA ALA A 159 37.50 -25.72 68.60
C ALA A 159 37.00 -27.12 68.16
N PRO A 160 35.77 -27.51 68.52
CA PRO A 160 35.09 -28.66 67.94
C PRO A 160 34.99 -28.60 66.41
N ASP A 161 34.84 -29.75 65.75
CA ASP A 161 34.69 -29.82 64.29
C ASP A 161 33.47 -28.97 63.83
N GLY A 162 33.66 -28.16 62.79
CA GLY A 162 32.63 -27.29 62.23
C GLY A 162 32.74 -25.81 62.62
N TYR A 163 33.64 -25.46 63.55
CA TYR A 163 33.94 -24.08 63.91
C TYR A 163 35.21 -23.57 63.23
N VAL A 164 35.22 -22.29 62.86
CA VAL A 164 36.35 -21.55 62.29
C VAL A 164 36.65 -20.35 63.19
N ALA A 165 37.93 -20.00 63.33
CA ALA A 165 38.32 -18.83 64.13
C ALA A 165 37.87 -17.55 63.42
N THR A 166 37.31 -16.60 64.17
CA THR A 166 36.98 -15.27 63.66
C THR A 166 38.23 -14.47 63.28
N GLN A 167 38.04 -13.30 62.65
CA GLN A 167 39.12 -12.36 62.44
C GLN A 167 39.60 -11.82 63.81
N GLY A 168 40.84 -12.16 64.19
CA GLY A 168 41.42 -11.77 65.47
C GLY A 168 42.94 -11.64 65.42
N GLY A 169 43.59 -11.77 66.58
CA GLY A 169 45.04 -11.62 66.72
C GLY A 169 45.46 -10.30 67.36
N ALA A 170 44.55 -9.64 68.07
CA ALA A 170 44.88 -8.51 68.91
C ALA A 170 45.99 -8.89 69.91
N ALA A 171 46.97 -8.00 70.06
CA ALA A 171 48.15 -8.27 70.86
C ALA A 171 47.84 -8.03 72.34
N VAL A 172 47.75 -9.13 73.10
CA VAL A 172 47.46 -9.17 74.55
C VAL A 172 48.21 -8.10 75.34
N ASP A 173 49.53 -7.98 75.19
CA ASP A 173 50.33 -7.02 75.99
C ASP A 173 50.01 -5.53 75.69
N THR A 174 49.47 -5.22 74.51
CA THR A 174 49.29 -3.83 74.04
C THR A 174 47.84 -3.42 73.85
N ASP A 175 46.94 -4.39 73.73
CA ASP A 175 45.50 -4.21 73.63
C ASP A 175 44.87 -4.64 74.96
N GLN A 176 44.28 -3.69 75.68
CA GLN A 176 43.68 -3.95 77.01
C GLN A 176 42.17 -4.20 76.92
N SER A 177 41.66 -4.48 75.72
CA SER A 177 40.28 -4.88 75.52
C SER A 177 40.05 -6.29 76.07
N ASN A 178 38.85 -6.54 76.60
CA ASN A 178 38.42 -7.82 77.18
C ASN A 178 37.24 -8.41 76.40
N THR A 179 37.07 -7.95 75.17
CA THR A 179 35.89 -8.24 74.35
C THR A 179 36.30 -8.42 72.89
N ASP A 180 37.55 -8.74 72.62
CA ASP A 180 38.11 -8.89 71.27
C ASP A 180 38.85 -10.23 71.19
N SER A 181 38.93 -10.81 70.00
CA SER A 181 39.61 -12.09 69.83
C SER A 181 41.11 -11.92 69.71
N ASN A 182 41.87 -12.39 70.71
CA ASN A 182 43.34 -12.42 70.66
C ASN A 182 43.87 -13.61 69.86
N CYS A 183 43.04 -14.64 69.64
CA CYS A 183 43.39 -15.79 68.81
C CYS A 183 43.32 -15.48 67.30
N ALA A 184 44.32 -15.96 66.55
CA ALA A 184 44.33 -15.94 65.09
C ALA A 184 44.88 -17.25 64.49
N VAL A 185 44.58 -17.50 63.21
CA VAL A 185 45.11 -18.64 62.47
C VAL A 185 46.60 -18.45 62.18
N THR A 186 47.45 -19.27 62.80
CA THR A 186 48.91 -19.29 62.58
C THR A 186 49.33 -20.67 62.09
N GLY A 187 49.59 -20.79 60.77
CA GLY A 187 49.87 -22.08 60.14
C GLY A 187 48.65 -23.00 60.21
N SER A 188 48.78 -24.14 60.90
CA SER A 188 47.68 -25.09 61.13
C SER A 188 47.03 -24.98 62.53
N ASN A 189 47.38 -23.96 63.32
CA ASN A 189 46.89 -23.77 64.69
C ASN A 189 46.09 -22.48 64.79
N VAL A 190 45.14 -22.41 65.72
CA VAL A 190 44.50 -21.17 66.16
C VAL A 190 45.09 -20.82 67.52
N GLN A 191 45.76 -19.67 67.63
CA GLN A 191 46.50 -19.29 68.82
C GLN A 191 46.74 -17.78 68.90
N THR A 192 47.07 -17.29 70.09
CA THR A 192 47.52 -15.92 70.31
C THR A 192 48.91 -15.68 69.71
N LEU A 193 49.29 -14.40 69.56
CA LEU A 193 50.70 -14.03 69.53
C LEU A 193 51.35 -14.29 70.90
N PRO A 194 52.70 -14.47 70.99
CA PRO A 194 53.37 -14.54 72.28
C PRO A 194 53.12 -13.28 73.11
N PHE A 195 52.82 -13.46 74.40
CA PHE A 195 52.56 -12.37 75.36
C PHE A 195 53.25 -12.65 76.70
N MET A 196 53.51 -11.60 77.47
CA MET A 196 54.31 -11.63 78.70
C MET A 196 53.44 -11.60 79.95
N LEU A 197 53.53 -12.62 80.81
CA LEU A 197 52.95 -12.58 82.15
C LEU A 197 54.00 -12.19 83.21
N THR A 198 53.72 -11.15 83.97
CA THR A 198 54.57 -10.52 85.00
C THR A 198 53.74 -10.15 86.24
N ALA A 199 54.07 -10.70 87.41
CA ALA A 199 53.23 -10.51 88.60
C ALA A 199 53.25 -9.06 89.10
N GLY A 200 52.05 -8.48 89.21
CA GLY A 200 51.83 -7.09 89.62
C GLY A 200 51.93 -6.07 88.47
N ALA A 201 52.03 -6.53 87.22
CA ALA A 201 52.10 -5.67 86.03
C ALA A 201 51.02 -5.98 84.99
N GLU A 202 50.16 -6.99 85.22
CA GLU A 202 49.05 -7.31 84.32
C GLU A 202 47.96 -6.25 84.35
N SER A 203 47.12 -6.27 83.31
CA SER A 203 45.95 -5.41 83.22
C SER A 203 45.03 -5.60 84.43
N THR A 204 44.27 -4.55 84.76
CA THR A 204 43.16 -4.64 85.74
C THR A 204 41.86 -4.14 85.10
N LYS A 205 41.86 -4.06 83.76
CA LYS A 205 40.71 -3.68 82.92
C LYS A 205 40.13 -4.87 82.17
N ASP A 206 40.50 -6.05 82.60
CA ASP A 206 40.21 -7.38 82.07
C ASP A 206 39.14 -8.10 82.92
N GLY A 207 38.31 -7.33 83.64
CA GLY A 207 37.22 -7.89 84.44
C GLY A 207 37.61 -8.37 85.84
N ASP A 208 38.87 -8.26 86.26
CA ASP A 208 39.26 -8.46 87.66
C ASP A 208 40.08 -7.29 88.27
N THR A 209 40.62 -7.48 89.48
CA THR A 209 41.43 -6.46 90.19
C THR A 209 42.81 -6.97 90.60
N ASP A 210 43.18 -8.19 90.20
CA ASP A 210 44.45 -8.82 90.53
C ASP A 210 45.44 -8.57 89.39
N ALA A 211 46.38 -7.64 89.60
CA ALA A 211 47.42 -7.31 88.62
C ALA A 211 48.45 -8.44 88.38
N SER A 212 48.14 -9.69 88.75
CA SER A 212 48.92 -10.90 88.45
C SER A 212 48.11 -11.91 87.63
N SER A 213 46.85 -11.63 87.32
CA SER A 213 46.07 -12.36 86.33
C SER A 213 45.91 -11.50 85.09
N ASP A 214 45.95 -12.17 83.94
CA ASP A 214 45.51 -11.58 82.68
C ASP A 214 44.27 -12.33 82.20
N LEU A 215 43.13 -11.66 82.34
CA LEU A 215 41.83 -12.15 81.90
C LEU A 215 41.42 -11.55 80.55
N SER A 216 42.32 -10.85 79.84
CA SER A 216 41.99 -10.26 78.54
C SER A 216 42.21 -11.22 77.37
N VAL A 217 42.48 -12.50 77.63
CA VAL A 217 42.86 -13.48 76.63
C VAL A 217 41.64 -14.30 76.19
N ASP A 218 40.96 -13.79 75.18
CA ASP A 218 39.71 -14.32 74.66
C ASP A 218 39.90 -14.85 73.22
N CYS A 219 39.13 -15.89 72.84
CA CYS A 219 39.17 -16.45 71.48
C CYS A 219 37.76 -16.67 70.90
N GLY A 220 37.45 -15.95 69.81
CA GLY A 220 36.16 -16.04 69.10
C GLY A 220 36.18 -17.05 67.95
N PHE A 221 35.08 -17.79 67.80
CA PHE A 221 34.88 -18.77 66.72
C PHE A 221 33.47 -18.69 66.16
N TYR A 222 33.31 -18.89 64.87
CA TYR A 222 32.01 -18.94 64.22
C TYR A 222 31.80 -20.29 63.55
N VAL A 223 30.56 -20.67 63.29
CA VAL A 223 30.24 -21.79 62.39
C VAL A 223 30.12 -21.18 61.00
N PRO A 224 30.93 -21.59 60.01
CA PRO A 224 30.74 -21.11 58.65
C PRO A 224 29.33 -21.39 58.20
N LYS A 225 28.55 -20.34 57.93
CA LYS A 225 27.30 -20.48 57.22
C LYS A 225 27.65 -21.07 55.86
N VAL A 226 27.12 -22.26 55.54
CA VAL A 226 27.10 -22.72 54.14
C VAL A 226 26.56 -21.54 53.35
N PRO A 227 27.17 -21.08 52.23
CA PRO A 227 26.68 -19.91 51.51
C PRO A 227 25.28 -20.23 51.01
N VAL A 228 24.32 -19.81 51.81
CA VAL A 228 22.91 -19.83 51.54
C VAL A 228 22.62 -18.45 51.00
N HIS A 229 21.81 -18.42 49.95
CA HIS A 229 21.30 -17.18 49.40
C HIS A 229 19.85 -17.05 49.83
N SER A 230 19.36 -15.82 49.80
CA SER A 230 17.96 -15.53 50.01
C SER A 230 17.39 -14.65 48.91
N VAL A 231 16.09 -14.74 48.67
CA VAL A 231 15.37 -13.88 47.74
C VAL A 231 13.97 -13.56 48.26
N GLY A 232 13.56 -12.31 48.10
CA GLY A 232 12.20 -11.83 48.34
C GLY A 232 12.16 -10.53 49.12
N ASN A 233 11.02 -9.86 49.14
CA ASN A 233 10.79 -8.69 49.95
C ASN A 233 9.28 -8.56 50.25
N ARG A 234 8.47 -7.95 49.38
CA ARG A 234 7.03 -7.74 49.65
C ARG A 234 6.10 -7.84 48.44
N VAL A 235 4.83 -8.04 48.74
CA VAL A 235 3.68 -7.78 47.87
C VAL A 235 2.92 -6.60 48.46
N TRP A 236 2.61 -5.58 47.66
CA TRP A 236 1.91 -4.38 48.14
C TRP A 236 0.72 -4.00 47.27
N VAL A 237 -0.20 -3.21 47.84
CA VAL A 237 -1.35 -2.69 47.12
C VAL A 237 -0.92 -1.42 46.40
N ASP A 238 -0.72 -1.55 45.09
CA ASP A 238 -0.43 -0.45 44.17
C ASP A 238 -1.75 0.23 43.78
N ALA A 239 -2.08 1.30 44.50
CA ALA A 239 -3.40 1.91 44.39
C ALA A 239 -3.52 2.90 43.23
N ASN A 240 -2.39 3.43 42.76
CA ASN A 240 -2.33 4.38 41.64
C ASN A 240 -1.82 3.73 40.34
N ASN A 241 -1.47 2.43 40.40
CA ASN A 241 -0.98 1.60 39.30
C ASN A 241 0.30 2.15 38.64
N ASP A 242 1.17 2.77 39.42
CA ASP A 242 2.42 3.36 38.92
C ASP A 242 3.63 2.41 39.01
N GLY A 243 3.45 1.23 39.60
CA GLY A 243 4.47 0.20 39.73
C GLY A 243 5.52 0.49 40.79
N LEU A 244 5.34 1.52 41.62
CA LEU A 244 6.28 1.95 42.65
C LEU A 244 5.62 2.02 44.02
N ALA A 245 6.20 1.33 45.01
CA ALA A 245 5.75 1.39 46.40
C ALA A 245 5.96 2.79 47.01
N GLY A 246 4.93 3.65 46.94
CA GLY A 246 5.00 5.08 47.23
C GLY A 246 4.22 5.59 48.46
N ASP A 247 4.19 6.91 48.64
CA ASP A 247 3.46 7.58 49.73
C ASP A 247 1.93 7.40 49.58
N GLY A 248 1.32 6.66 50.51
CA GLY A 248 -0.13 6.41 50.56
C GLY A 248 -0.53 4.98 50.22
N GLU A 249 0.42 4.18 49.74
CA GLU A 249 0.22 2.77 49.45
C GLU A 249 0.36 1.90 50.69
N VAL A 250 -0.37 0.80 50.73
CA VAL A 250 -0.42 -0.08 51.90
C VAL A 250 0.18 -1.44 51.58
N PRO A 251 0.79 -2.11 52.57
CA PRO A 251 1.13 -3.52 52.42
C PRO A 251 -0.08 -4.34 51.98
N ALA A 252 0.15 -5.43 51.26
CA ALA A 252 -0.89 -6.38 50.97
C ALA A 252 -1.32 -7.15 52.24
N VAL A 253 -1.78 -8.39 52.08
CA VAL A 253 -2.31 -9.20 53.18
C VAL A 253 -1.47 -10.45 53.41
N ALA A 254 -1.60 -11.04 54.60
CA ALA A 254 -1.05 -12.36 54.90
C ALA A 254 -1.71 -13.46 54.07
N GLY A 255 -0.92 -14.48 53.74
CA GLY A 255 -1.43 -15.71 53.12
C GLY A 255 -1.44 -15.71 51.60
N ILE A 256 -0.87 -14.70 50.92
CA ILE A 256 -0.63 -14.73 49.47
C ILE A 256 0.41 -15.80 49.22
N LYS A 257 0.09 -16.81 48.42
CA LYS A 257 0.99 -17.92 48.11
C LYS A 257 1.98 -17.54 47.02
N LEU A 258 3.28 -17.67 47.29
CA LEU A 258 4.35 -17.52 46.32
C LEU A 258 5.10 -18.85 46.11
N GLU A 259 5.62 -19.05 44.91
CA GLU A 259 6.44 -20.20 44.53
C GLU A 259 7.79 -19.74 44.00
N LEU A 260 8.86 -20.42 44.44
CA LEU A 260 10.20 -20.29 43.87
C LEU A 260 10.40 -21.40 42.83
N LYS A 261 10.81 -21.02 41.62
CA LYS A 261 11.08 -21.93 40.50
C LYS A 261 12.55 -21.91 40.13
N ASP A 262 13.03 -23.04 39.60
CA ASP A 262 14.35 -23.13 38.97
C ASP A 262 14.37 -22.43 37.59
N ALA A 263 15.55 -22.30 37.00
CA ALA A 263 15.73 -21.70 35.68
C ALA A 263 15.00 -22.44 34.53
N ALA A 264 14.52 -23.67 34.75
CA ALA A 264 13.72 -24.41 33.78
C ALA A 264 12.20 -24.24 34.01
N GLY A 265 11.80 -23.46 35.02
CA GLY A 265 10.41 -23.20 35.40
C GLY A 265 9.79 -24.25 36.32
N ALA A 266 10.56 -25.18 36.86
CA ALA A 266 10.06 -26.17 37.80
C ALA A 266 10.01 -25.60 39.23
N ALA A 267 8.87 -25.75 39.91
CA ALA A 267 8.71 -25.31 41.29
C ALA A 267 9.63 -26.08 42.23
N ILE A 268 10.43 -25.34 43.01
CA ILE A 268 11.35 -25.85 44.03
C ILE A 268 10.63 -25.89 45.39
N THR A 269 10.03 -24.77 45.78
CA THR A 269 9.38 -24.59 47.08
C THR A 269 8.34 -23.47 47.01
N ALA A 270 7.53 -23.33 48.06
CA ALA A 270 6.50 -22.30 48.18
C ALA A 270 6.53 -21.67 49.58
N THR A 271 6.13 -20.40 49.66
CA THR A 271 5.95 -19.67 50.91
C THR A 271 4.67 -18.83 50.85
N THR A 272 4.32 -18.16 51.94
CA THR A 272 3.20 -17.23 51.98
C THR A 272 3.60 -15.91 52.62
N THR A 273 2.99 -14.82 52.19
CA THR A 273 3.21 -13.50 52.79
C THR A 273 2.77 -13.44 54.26
N ASP A 274 3.44 -12.59 55.04
CA ASP A 274 3.03 -12.19 56.39
C ASP A 274 1.99 -11.05 56.40
N ALA A 275 1.63 -10.53 57.58
CA ALA A 275 0.59 -9.50 57.75
C ALA A 275 0.94 -8.17 57.09
N GLU A 276 2.20 -7.96 56.75
CA GLU A 276 2.71 -6.79 56.06
C GLU A 276 3.10 -7.12 54.61
N GLY A 277 2.55 -8.21 54.05
CA GLY A 277 2.76 -8.58 52.65
C GLY A 277 4.15 -9.12 52.36
N ARG A 278 5.00 -9.37 53.36
CA ARG A 278 6.40 -9.74 53.13
C ARG A 278 6.59 -11.23 52.96
N TYR A 279 7.55 -11.62 52.15
CA TYR A 279 7.89 -13.01 51.89
C TYR A 279 9.41 -13.20 51.75
N LEU A 280 9.89 -14.40 52.04
CA LEU A 280 11.31 -14.73 51.91
C LEU A 280 11.49 -16.21 51.56
N PHE A 281 12.36 -16.48 50.60
CA PHE A 281 12.97 -17.78 50.37
C PHE A 281 14.41 -17.74 50.83
N SER A 282 14.78 -18.62 51.76
CA SER A 282 16.14 -18.70 52.32
C SER A 282 16.73 -20.09 52.12
N ASN A 283 18.01 -20.27 52.48
CA ASN A 283 18.72 -21.54 52.33
C ASN A 283 18.90 -21.99 50.88
N LEU A 284 19.06 -21.04 49.96
CA LEU A 284 19.20 -21.31 48.53
C LEU A 284 20.67 -21.49 48.12
N ALA A 285 20.93 -22.36 47.15
CA ALA A 285 22.24 -22.41 46.52
C ALA A 285 22.39 -21.24 45.54
N ALA A 286 23.63 -20.83 45.23
CA ALA A 286 23.87 -19.90 44.13
C ALA A 286 23.29 -20.45 42.82
N GLY A 287 22.65 -19.59 42.02
CA GLY A 287 21.96 -19.99 40.80
C GLY A 287 20.89 -19.00 40.36
N SER A 288 20.23 -19.30 39.24
CA SER A 288 19.14 -18.48 38.71
C SER A 288 17.78 -19.05 39.09
N TYR A 289 16.91 -18.19 39.58
CA TYR A 289 15.58 -18.52 40.10
C TYR A 289 14.53 -17.59 39.54
N GLN A 290 13.27 -18.00 39.65
CA GLN A 290 12.11 -17.15 39.37
C GLN A 290 11.17 -17.20 40.56
N VAL A 291 10.71 -16.04 41.04
CA VAL A 291 9.68 -15.94 42.08
C VAL A 291 8.34 -15.69 41.41
N CYS A 292 7.29 -16.39 41.83
CA CYS A 292 5.94 -16.19 41.28
C CYS A 292 4.87 -16.08 42.37
N VAL A 293 4.04 -15.05 42.30
CA VAL A 293 2.71 -15.03 42.94
C VAL A 293 1.81 -16.00 42.19
N VAL A 294 1.31 -17.03 42.88
CA VAL A 294 0.56 -18.12 42.24
C VAL A 294 -0.80 -17.64 41.72
N ALA A 295 -1.18 -18.05 40.50
CA ALA A 295 -2.45 -17.69 39.86
C ALA A 295 -3.70 -17.99 40.71
N ASP A 296 -3.67 -19.08 41.50
CA ASP A 296 -4.77 -19.47 42.40
C ASP A 296 -5.15 -18.37 43.41
N ASN A 297 -4.22 -17.48 43.76
CA ASN A 297 -4.50 -16.34 44.62
C ASN A 297 -5.55 -15.39 44.02
N PHE A 298 -5.63 -15.28 42.69
CA PHE A 298 -6.56 -14.41 41.96
C PHE A 298 -7.89 -15.09 41.61
N SER A 299 -8.05 -16.36 41.95
CA SER A 299 -9.30 -17.08 41.73
C SER A 299 -10.43 -16.53 42.62
N THR A 300 -11.68 -16.86 42.29
CA THR A 300 -12.86 -16.46 43.09
C THR A 300 -12.83 -16.87 44.58
N THR A 301 -11.96 -17.82 44.94
CA THR A 301 -11.75 -18.27 46.32
C THR A 301 -10.37 -17.90 46.87
N GLY A 302 -9.53 -17.27 46.06
CA GLY A 302 -8.19 -16.85 46.41
C GLY A 302 -8.15 -15.58 47.26
N VAL A 303 -7.03 -15.34 47.91
CA VAL A 303 -6.84 -14.19 48.83
C VAL A 303 -6.75 -12.85 48.10
N LEU A 304 -6.46 -12.86 46.80
CA LEU A 304 -6.39 -11.71 45.90
C LEU A 304 -7.57 -11.67 44.92
N ASN A 305 -8.72 -12.27 45.28
CA ASN A 305 -9.90 -12.22 44.42
C ASN A 305 -10.30 -10.77 44.10
N GLY A 306 -10.36 -10.44 42.81
CA GLY A 306 -10.69 -9.11 42.31
C GLY A 306 -9.49 -8.17 42.15
N PHE A 307 -8.31 -8.52 42.65
CA PHE A 307 -7.09 -7.76 42.39
C PHE A 307 -6.54 -8.09 41.00
N THR A 308 -5.83 -7.14 40.39
CA THR A 308 -5.10 -7.32 39.13
C THR A 308 -3.61 -7.08 39.33
N ALA A 309 -2.79 -7.40 38.31
CA ALA A 309 -1.38 -7.03 38.30
C ALA A 309 -1.24 -5.50 38.26
N SER A 310 -0.20 -4.95 38.89
CA SER A 310 0.26 -3.62 38.53
C SER A 310 0.88 -3.65 37.14
N THR A 311 0.66 -2.61 36.34
CA THR A 311 1.16 -2.50 34.95
C THR A 311 2.22 -1.41 34.80
N GLY A 312 2.45 -0.62 35.87
CA GLY A 312 3.36 0.52 35.86
C GLY A 312 4.84 0.14 35.98
N GLY A 313 5.15 -1.09 36.39
CA GLY A 313 6.48 -1.41 36.93
C GLY A 313 7.32 -2.44 36.22
N ASN A 314 6.86 -3.16 35.17
CA ASN A 314 7.60 -4.27 34.52
C ASN A 314 9.08 -3.98 34.22
N VAL A 315 9.96 -4.24 35.20
CA VAL A 315 11.39 -4.09 35.02
C VAL A 315 11.92 -5.30 34.27
N ALA A 316 12.63 -5.03 33.18
CA ALA A 316 13.19 -6.04 32.28
C ALA A 316 14.23 -6.97 32.94
N ASP A 317 14.68 -6.62 34.16
CA ASP A 317 15.67 -7.36 34.92
C ASP A 317 15.29 -7.26 36.41
N ALA A 318 14.95 -8.39 37.03
CA ALA A 318 14.58 -8.46 38.46
C ALA A 318 15.80 -8.38 39.39
N ASN A 319 17.00 -8.18 38.83
CA ASN A 319 18.26 -8.02 39.54
C ASN A 319 18.74 -6.56 39.57
N THR A 320 17.88 -5.59 39.20
CA THR A 320 18.22 -4.16 39.12
C THR A 320 18.42 -3.49 40.46
N ASP A 321 18.17 -4.19 41.56
CA ASP A 321 18.39 -3.71 42.93
C ASP A 321 17.67 -2.38 43.23
N VAL A 322 16.47 -2.25 42.65
CA VAL A 322 15.56 -1.15 42.95
C VAL A 322 14.53 -1.74 43.89
N ASP A 323 14.53 -1.31 45.14
CA ASP A 323 13.52 -1.73 46.12
C ASP A 323 12.22 -0.95 45.89
N GLY A 324 11.09 -1.66 45.97
CA GLY A 324 9.76 -1.08 45.81
C GLY A 324 9.37 -0.81 44.38
N ASP A 325 9.96 -1.48 43.40
CA ASP A 325 9.44 -1.54 42.02
C ASP A 325 8.79 -2.89 41.73
N ASP A 326 7.84 -2.94 40.79
CA ASP A 326 7.13 -4.18 40.49
C ASP A 326 7.94 -5.07 39.55
N ASN A 327 8.35 -6.25 40.01
CA ASN A 327 9.12 -7.19 39.19
C ASN A 327 8.25 -8.26 38.54
N GLY A 328 6.93 -8.27 38.77
CA GLY A 328 6.03 -9.29 38.24
C GLY A 328 5.53 -9.03 36.82
N THR A 329 5.24 -10.09 36.09
CA THR A 329 4.50 -10.03 34.80
C THR A 329 3.05 -9.60 34.98
N ASP A 330 2.48 -8.88 33.99
CA ASP A 330 1.08 -8.41 33.96
C ASP A 330 -0.01 -9.49 33.75
N ASP A 331 0.29 -10.77 33.96
CA ASP A 331 -0.62 -11.89 33.67
C ASP A 331 -1.03 -12.67 34.93
N ILE A 332 -2.16 -12.29 35.52
CA ILE A 332 -2.75 -13.02 36.66
C ILE A 332 -3.20 -14.44 36.31
N THR A 333 -3.40 -14.78 35.03
CA THR A 333 -3.92 -16.10 34.63
C THR A 333 -2.87 -17.21 34.75
N THR A 334 -1.60 -16.84 34.55
CA THR A 334 -0.45 -17.73 34.76
C THR A 334 0.28 -17.45 36.08
N GLY A 335 -0.06 -16.34 36.75
CA GLY A 335 0.52 -15.86 37.99
C GLY A 335 1.57 -14.77 37.72
N LEU A 336 1.80 -13.89 38.69
CA LEU A 336 2.77 -12.80 38.54
C LEU A 336 4.16 -13.36 38.80
N CYS A 337 4.97 -13.51 37.76
CA CYS A 337 6.30 -14.09 37.86
C CYS A 337 7.39 -13.05 37.59
N SER A 338 8.48 -13.10 38.35
CA SER A 338 9.67 -12.29 38.09
C SER A 338 10.40 -12.74 36.82
N ASN A 339 11.26 -11.88 36.28
CA ASN A 339 12.37 -12.34 35.45
C ASN A 339 13.35 -13.24 36.27
N LEU A 340 14.33 -13.86 35.62
CA LEU A 340 15.30 -14.70 36.33
C LEU A 340 16.16 -13.83 37.26
N VAL A 341 16.05 -14.08 38.56
CA VAL A 341 16.89 -13.52 39.63
C VAL A 341 18.13 -14.39 39.75
N VAL A 342 19.32 -13.78 39.67
CA VAL A 342 20.59 -14.51 39.77
C VAL A 342 21.11 -14.30 41.18
N LEU A 343 21.24 -15.38 41.95
CA LEU A 343 21.82 -15.35 43.30
C LEU A 343 23.29 -15.76 43.25
N ASP A 344 24.18 -14.86 43.62
CA ASP A 344 25.61 -15.13 43.85
C ASP A 344 26.19 -14.39 45.08
N ASP A 345 27.51 -14.53 45.33
CA ASP A 345 28.18 -13.90 46.48
C ASP A 345 28.48 -12.39 46.27
N LYS A 346 27.80 -11.75 45.32
CA LYS A 346 27.97 -10.35 44.92
C LYS A 346 26.62 -9.66 44.69
N GLU A 347 25.58 -10.10 45.39
CA GLU A 347 24.38 -9.26 45.51
C GLU A 347 24.79 -7.88 46.04
N LEU A 348 24.00 -6.88 45.68
CA LEU A 348 24.19 -5.54 46.21
C LEU A 348 23.84 -5.55 47.71
N THR A 349 24.08 -4.43 48.38
CA THR A 349 24.01 -4.36 49.84
C THR A 349 23.28 -3.09 50.25
N GLY A 350 22.45 -3.18 51.29
CA GLY A 350 21.68 -2.06 51.83
C GLY A 350 20.21 -2.03 51.43
N GLU A 351 19.71 -3.08 50.77
CA GLU A 351 18.31 -3.32 50.45
C GLU A 351 17.47 -3.37 51.74
N ALA A 352 16.28 -2.77 51.77
CA ALA A 352 15.47 -2.81 52.97
C ALA A 352 14.94 -4.24 53.20
N GLY A 353 15.37 -4.88 54.30
CA GLY A 353 14.96 -6.26 54.59
C GLY A 353 13.55 -6.40 55.15
N ALA A 354 13.09 -7.64 55.26
CA ALA A 354 11.74 -7.99 55.71
C ALA A 354 11.38 -7.50 57.14
N ASN A 355 12.35 -7.06 57.94
CA ASN A 355 12.13 -6.46 59.26
C ASN A 355 12.27 -4.92 59.28
N GLY A 356 12.41 -4.28 58.12
CA GLY A 356 12.64 -2.85 57.96
C GLY A 356 14.05 -2.40 58.36
N GLN A 357 15.01 -3.31 58.50
CA GLN A 357 16.43 -3.00 58.64
C GLN A 357 17.16 -3.30 57.33
N PRO A 358 18.06 -2.42 56.85
CA PRO A 358 18.84 -2.66 55.65
C PRO A 358 19.68 -3.93 55.75
N GLY A 359 19.64 -4.75 54.71
CA GLY A 359 20.56 -5.85 54.46
C GLY A 359 20.43 -7.08 55.36
N VAL A 360 19.31 -7.22 56.06
CA VAL A 360 19.06 -8.38 56.92
C VAL A 360 17.79 -9.12 56.50
N ASP A 361 17.98 -10.33 55.99
CA ASP A 361 16.90 -11.27 55.68
C ASP A 361 16.23 -11.86 56.94
N GLY A 362 16.71 -11.50 58.14
CA GLY A 362 16.22 -12.01 59.42
C GLY A 362 16.53 -13.49 59.68
N MET A 363 17.23 -14.15 58.75
CA MET A 363 17.64 -15.56 58.82
C MET A 363 19.17 -15.70 58.94
N GLY A 364 19.89 -14.58 58.90
CA GLY A 364 21.33 -14.51 59.10
C GLY A 364 22.11 -14.79 57.82
N THR A 365 21.51 -14.67 56.64
CA THR A 365 22.27 -14.64 55.39
C THR A 365 23.01 -13.30 55.29
N ASP A 366 24.21 -13.32 54.71
CA ASP A 366 24.93 -12.05 54.50
C ASP A 366 24.21 -11.24 53.42
N ASP A 367 24.25 -9.93 53.55
CA ASP A 367 23.56 -8.99 52.66
C ASP A 367 23.93 -9.22 51.18
N ASN A 368 25.24 -9.37 50.92
CA ASN A 368 25.79 -9.66 49.59
C ASN A 368 25.45 -11.06 49.04
N ARG A 369 24.55 -11.80 49.69
CA ARG A 369 23.98 -13.08 49.26
C ARG A 369 22.44 -13.08 49.37
N SER A 370 21.83 -11.93 49.62
CA SER A 370 20.39 -11.77 49.83
C SER A 370 19.84 -10.76 48.83
N ASN A 371 19.07 -11.22 47.84
CA ASN A 371 18.41 -10.31 46.92
C ASN A 371 17.02 -9.93 47.48
N LEU A 372 16.97 -8.79 48.15
CA LEU A 372 15.75 -8.26 48.77
C LEU A 372 15.10 -7.15 47.91
N SER A 373 15.35 -7.14 46.60
CA SER A 373 14.73 -6.20 45.66
C SER A 373 13.51 -6.76 44.94
N VAL A 374 13.17 -8.05 45.17
CA VAL A 374 12.09 -8.71 44.44
C VAL A 374 10.74 -8.44 45.09
N ASP A 375 9.99 -7.50 44.54
CA ASP A 375 8.67 -7.07 44.97
C ASP A 375 7.58 -7.31 43.90
N PHE A 376 6.32 -7.33 44.35
CA PHE A 376 5.15 -7.46 43.46
C PHE A 376 4.05 -6.44 43.78
N GLY A 377 3.68 -5.64 42.79
CA GLY A 377 2.57 -4.69 42.86
C GLY A 377 1.24 -5.34 42.50
N ILE A 378 0.20 -5.14 43.31
CA ILE A 378 -1.16 -5.58 42.99
C ILE A 378 -2.15 -4.44 43.08
N VAL A 379 -2.97 -4.28 42.06
CA VAL A 379 -3.98 -3.23 42.01
C VAL A 379 -5.27 -3.75 42.66
N PRO A 380 -5.83 -3.04 43.66
CA PRO A 380 -7.07 -3.46 44.29
C PRO A 380 -8.21 -3.42 43.27
N PRO A 381 -9.26 -4.27 43.44
CA PRO A 381 -10.48 -4.09 42.68
C PRO A 381 -10.97 -2.67 42.93
N VAL A 382 -10.91 -1.83 41.90
CA VAL A 382 -11.48 -0.49 41.95
C VAL A 382 -12.94 -0.68 42.37
N ALA A 383 -13.37 -0.01 43.43
CA ALA A 383 -14.79 0.04 43.75
C ALA A 383 -15.44 0.77 42.58
N ALA A 384 -15.96 0.01 41.61
CA ALA A 384 -16.43 0.54 40.34
C ALA A 384 -17.36 1.71 40.62
N THR A 385 -16.92 2.91 40.28
CA THR A 385 -17.82 4.04 40.14
C THR A 385 -18.73 3.64 38.99
N PRO A 386 -20.03 3.41 39.22
CA PRO A 386 -20.89 2.89 38.19
C PRO A 386 -21.00 3.90 37.05
N VAL A 387 -20.45 3.55 35.89
CA VAL A 387 -20.53 4.35 34.68
C VAL A 387 -21.78 4.00 33.87
N ALA A 388 -22.12 4.84 32.90
CA ALA A 388 -23.26 4.65 32.00
C ALA A 388 -22.90 5.02 30.56
N VAL A 389 -23.58 4.41 29.59
CA VAL A 389 -23.41 4.71 28.16
C VAL A 389 -24.75 4.71 27.45
N GLY A 390 -24.89 5.53 26.43
CA GLY A 390 -26.11 5.69 25.65
C GLY A 390 -26.04 6.91 24.75
N ASP A 391 -27.21 7.24 24.21
CA ASP A 391 -27.67 8.55 23.72
C ASP A 391 -28.75 8.24 22.68
N TYR A 392 -28.49 8.39 21.37
CA TYR A 392 -29.54 8.44 20.37
C TYR A 392 -29.28 7.60 19.12
N LEU A 393 -30.31 6.85 18.68
CA LEU A 393 -30.39 6.28 17.34
C LEU A 393 -31.37 7.12 16.51
N TRP A 394 -30.97 7.58 15.32
CA TRP A 394 -31.82 8.45 14.48
C TRP A 394 -31.89 8.05 13.02
N ILE A 395 -32.89 8.64 12.35
CA ILE A 395 -33.06 8.59 10.91
C ILE A 395 -32.31 9.77 10.29
N ASP A 396 -31.10 9.49 9.83
CA ASP A 396 -30.25 10.43 9.11
C ASP A 396 -30.80 10.61 7.69
N THR A 397 -31.46 11.74 7.45
CA THR A 397 -32.23 11.95 6.21
C THR A 397 -31.37 12.49 5.06
N ASN A 398 -30.22 13.08 5.40
CA ASN A 398 -29.30 13.70 4.46
C ASN A 398 -27.99 12.92 4.30
N GLU A 399 -27.83 11.80 5.01
CA GLU A 399 -26.71 10.85 4.91
C GLU A 399 -25.36 11.50 5.26
N ASN A 400 -25.35 12.59 6.04
CA ASN A 400 -24.11 13.25 6.44
C ASN A 400 -23.50 12.67 7.71
N GLY A 401 -24.18 11.71 8.35
CA GLY A 401 -23.78 11.03 9.59
C GLY A 401 -23.69 11.96 10.80
N LEU A 402 -24.29 13.14 10.72
CA LEU A 402 -24.48 14.07 11.83
C LEU A 402 -25.97 14.12 12.17
N GLN A 403 -26.29 14.21 13.46
CA GLN A 403 -27.65 14.44 13.91
C GLN A 403 -28.03 15.92 13.65
N ASP A 404 -28.89 16.14 12.66
CA ASP A 404 -29.35 17.47 12.25
C ASP A 404 -30.72 17.85 12.83
N ALA A 405 -30.99 19.17 12.86
CA ALA A 405 -32.26 19.69 13.33
C ALA A 405 -33.43 19.23 12.44
N GLY A 406 -34.29 18.37 12.99
CA GLY A 406 -35.48 17.84 12.32
C GLY A 406 -35.42 16.32 12.07
N GLU A 407 -34.28 15.70 12.32
CA GLU A 407 -34.11 14.25 12.23
C GLU A 407 -34.73 13.55 13.44
N THR A 408 -35.45 12.45 13.17
CA THR A 408 -36.27 11.75 14.17
C THR A 408 -35.61 10.48 14.66
N GLY A 409 -35.91 10.08 15.90
CA GLY A 409 -35.38 8.86 16.49
C GLY A 409 -35.81 7.60 15.74
N LEU A 410 -34.90 6.63 15.64
CA LEU A 410 -35.15 5.33 15.02
C LEU A 410 -35.84 4.40 16.03
N ALA A 411 -37.13 4.18 15.84
CA ALA A 411 -37.93 3.35 16.74
C ALA A 411 -37.81 1.84 16.45
N GLY A 412 -37.76 1.04 17.51
CA GLY A 412 -37.83 -0.43 17.43
C GLY A 412 -36.49 -1.12 17.16
N ALA A 413 -35.38 -0.39 17.11
CA ALA A 413 -34.04 -0.98 17.05
C ALA A 413 -33.69 -1.57 18.41
N THR A 414 -33.01 -2.72 18.44
CA THR A 414 -32.54 -3.36 19.67
C THR A 414 -31.05 -3.15 19.83
N VAL A 415 -30.64 -2.43 20.89
CA VAL A 415 -29.24 -2.18 21.23
C VAL A 415 -28.79 -3.17 22.30
N THR A 416 -27.64 -3.79 22.09
CA THR A 416 -27.00 -4.71 23.05
C THR A 416 -25.61 -4.19 23.39
N LEU A 417 -25.29 -4.03 24.67
CA LEU A 417 -23.94 -3.71 25.13
C LEU A 417 -23.09 -4.98 25.18
N LEU A 418 -21.92 -4.96 24.55
CA LEU A 418 -20.98 -6.07 24.47
C LEU A 418 -19.64 -5.71 25.12
N ASP A 419 -18.97 -6.72 25.67
CA ASP A 419 -17.58 -6.64 26.12
C ASP A 419 -16.58 -6.79 24.95
N THR A 420 -15.28 -6.68 25.25
CA THR A 420 -14.18 -6.84 24.27
C THR A 420 -14.16 -8.19 23.56
N ALA A 421 -14.80 -9.22 24.11
CA ALA A 421 -14.93 -10.53 23.50
C ALA A 421 -16.19 -10.67 22.62
N GLY A 422 -16.98 -9.60 22.47
CA GLY A 422 -18.25 -9.60 21.75
C GLY A 422 -19.38 -10.33 22.49
N SER A 423 -19.23 -10.58 23.79
CA SER A 423 -20.25 -11.20 24.64
C SER A 423 -21.08 -10.14 25.36
N PRO A 424 -22.34 -10.42 25.76
CA PRO A 424 -23.14 -9.46 26.52
C PRO A 424 -22.43 -8.97 27.79
N ALA A 425 -22.31 -7.66 27.93
CA ALA A 425 -21.64 -7.00 29.06
C ALA A 425 -22.31 -7.34 30.41
N LYS A 426 -21.56 -7.17 31.50
CA LYS A 426 -22.05 -7.38 32.87
C LYS A 426 -22.02 -6.07 33.66
N ASP A 427 -23.01 -5.89 34.53
CA ASP A 427 -23.07 -4.76 35.47
C ASP A 427 -22.01 -4.89 36.58
N VAL A 428 -21.85 -3.86 37.42
CA VAL A 428 -20.92 -3.86 38.57
C VAL A 428 -21.25 -4.94 39.62
N GLN A 429 -22.39 -5.63 39.52
CA GLN A 429 -22.76 -6.78 40.34
C GLN A 429 -22.52 -8.14 39.64
N GLY A 430 -21.98 -8.13 38.41
CA GLY A 430 -21.68 -9.32 37.61
C GLY A 430 -22.89 -9.92 36.88
N ASN A 431 -24.03 -9.24 36.83
CA ASN A 431 -25.22 -9.70 36.09
C ASN A 431 -25.14 -9.24 34.64
N VAL A 432 -25.60 -10.09 33.71
CA VAL A 432 -25.66 -9.72 32.29
C VAL A 432 -26.63 -8.55 32.08
N VAL A 433 -26.16 -7.51 31.39
CA VAL A 433 -26.95 -6.34 31.00
C VAL A 433 -27.94 -6.75 29.91
N ALA A 434 -29.22 -6.44 30.12
CA ALA A 434 -30.27 -6.79 29.17
C ALA A 434 -30.25 -5.85 27.95
N PRO A 435 -30.51 -6.33 26.72
CA PRO A 435 -30.69 -5.46 25.56
C PRO A 435 -31.84 -4.48 25.74
N MET A 436 -31.71 -3.30 25.13
CA MET A 436 -32.71 -2.24 25.13
C MET A 436 -33.33 -2.08 23.75
N THR A 437 -34.63 -1.80 23.67
CA THR A 437 -35.31 -1.47 22.40
C THR A 437 -35.66 0.01 22.39
N THR A 438 -35.24 0.74 21.36
CA THR A 438 -35.48 2.18 21.23
C THR A 438 -36.95 2.52 21.02
N GLY A 439 -37.40 3.61 21.62
CA GLY A 439 -38.74 4.17 21.44
C GLY A 439 -38.83 5.09 20.22
N ALA A 440 -39.97 5.78 20.07
CA ALA A 440 -40.13 6.83 19.05
C ALA A 440 -39.21 8.05 19.27
N ASP A 441 -38.63 8.14 20.45
CA ASP A 441 -37.64 9.10 20.87
C ASP A 441 -36.21 8.62 20.59
N GLY A 442 -35.96 7.46 19.97
CA GLY A 442 -34.61 7.03 19.54
C GLY A 442 -33.60 6.75 20.65
N LEU A 443 -33.91 7.10 21.90
CA LEU A 443 -32.97 7.05 23.01
C LEU A 443 -32.72 5.63 23.51
N TYR A 444 -31.49 5.36 23.93
CA TYR A 444 -31.10 4.16 24.66
C TYR A 444 -30.08 4.49 25.75
N GLY A 445 -29.94 3.60 26.75
CA GLY A 445 -28.94 3.77 27.78
C GLY A 445 -28.77 2.57 28.70
N PHE A 446 -27.53 2.30 29.06
CA PHE A 446 -27.10 1.27 30.00
C PHE A 446 -26.44 1.94 31.20
N THR A 447 -26.75 1.47 32.41
CA THR A 447 -26.27 2.09 33.66
C THR A 447 -25.68 1.03 34.57
N LYS A 448 -24.91 1.46 35.57
CA LYS A 448 -24.27 0.58 36.57
C LYS A 448 -23.26 -0.37 35.94
N LEU A 449 -22.52 0.14 34.97
CA LEU A 449 -21.46 -0.59 34.30
C LEU A 449 -20.17 -0.43 35.11
N PRO A 450 -19.31 -1.46 35.15
CA PRO A 450 -17.92 -1.25 35.55
C PRO A 450 -17.18 -0.44 34.49
N GLU A 451 -16.10 0.22 34.88
CA GLU A 451 -15.16 0.81 33.92
C GLU A 451 -14.58 -0.28 33.00
N GLY A 452 -14.21 0.09 31.78
CA GLY A 452 -13.60 -0.80 30.79
C GLY A 452 -14.08 -0.53 29.36
N ASP A 453 -13.62 -1.37 28.45
CA ASP A 453 -13.89 -1.23 27.02
C ASP A 453 -15.17 -1.97 26.63
N TYR A 454 -16.01 -1.29 25.86
CA TYR A 454 -17.30 -1.80 25.40
C TYR A 454 -17.50 -1.51 23.93
N MET A 455 -18.44 -2.22 23.32
CA MET A 455 -19.06 -1.81 22.06
C MET A 455 -20.57 -2.00 22.16
N ILE A 456 -21.32 -1.27 21.34
CA ILE A 456 -22.75 -1.56 21.15
C ILE A 456 -22.96 -2.37 19.88
N SER A 457 -23.95 -3.25 19.89
CA SER A 457 -24.48 -3.91 18.71
C SER A 457 -25.93 -3.54 18.50
N VAL A 458 -26.24 -3.06 17.31
CA VAL A 458 -27.58 -2.62 16.93
C VAL A 458 -28.21 -3.66 16.01
N LYS A 459 -29.34 -4.23 16.44
CA LYS A 459 -30.22 -5.01 15.60
C LYS A 459 -31.38 -4.13 15.13
N LEU A 460 -31.43 -3.87 13.83
CA LEU A 460 -32.52 -3.11 13.20
C LEU A 460 -33.89 -3.83 13.32
N PRO A 461 -35.02 -3.08 13.26
CA PRO A 461 -36.36 -3.66 13.24
C PRO A 461 -36.53 -4.69 12.11
N ASP A 462 -37.19 -5.81 12.39
CA ASP A 462 -37.41 -6.84 11.38
C ASP A 462 -38.17 -6.25 10.15
N GLY A 463 -37.57 -6.35 8.97
CA GLY A 463 -38.14 -5.85 7.71
C GLY A 463 -37.79 -4.41 7.34
N SER A 464 -36.97 -3.70 8.12
CA SER A 464 -36.45 -2.39 7.72
C SER A 464 -35.33 -2.48 6.68
N THR A 465 -35.17 -1.44 5.87
CA THR A 465 -34.09 -1.28 4.89
C THR A 465 -33.03 -0.26 5.30
N TYR A 466 -33.06 0.21 6.55
CA TYR A 466 -32.09 1.18 7.07
C TYR A 466 -30.65 0.69 6.96
N ILE A 467 -29.74 1.60 6.64
CA ILE A 467 -28.30 1.39 6.58
C ILE A 467 -27.66 2.40 7.54
N PRO A 468 -26.68 2.01 8.38
CA PRO A 468 -25.98 2.97 9.23
C PRO A 468 -25.20 3.96 8.36
N THR A 469 -25.31 5.25 8.65
CA THR A 469 -24.50 6.26 8.00
C THR A 469 -23.09 6.23 8.58
N GLN A 470 -22.08 6.20 7.72
CA GLN A 470 -20.69 6.33 8.16
C GLN A 470 -20.33 7.80 8.27
N ASN A 471 -20.29 8.34 9.48
CA ASN A 471 -19.49 9.52 9.75
C ASN A 471 -19.07 9.58 11.21
N ALA A 472 -17.77 9.84 11.37
CA ALA A 472 -17.03 10.11 12.58
C ALA A 472 -16.31 8.94 13.28
N GLY A 473 -15.23 9.34 13.94
CA GLY A 473 -14.16 8.51 14.43
C GLY A 473 -14.52 7.76 15.69
N ASP A 474 -13.50 7.15 16.27
CA ASP A 474 -13.58 6.48 17.56
C ASP A 474 -14.18 7.43 18.61
N VAL A 475 -15.17 6.92 19.36
CA VAL A 475 -15.87 7.65 20.45
C VAL A 475 -14.85 8.25 21.42
N ASP A 476 -13.73 7.56 21.65
CA ASP A 476 -12.68 8.00 22.56
C ASP A 476 -11.79 9.11 21.95
N GLU A 477 -11.64 9.14 20.62
CA GLU A 477 -10.78 10.13 19.92
C GLU A 477 -11.53 11.42 19.57
N VAL A 478 -12.82 11.32 19.21
CA VAL A 478 -13.65 12.44 18.75
C VAL A 478 -15.03 12.36 19.40
N PRO A 479 -15.18 12.74 20.69
CA PRO A 479 -16.46 12.68 21.36
C PRO A 479 -17.37 13.83 20.90
N ALA A 480 -18.21 13.58 19.90
CA ALA A 480 -19.30 14.48 19.52
C ALA A 480 -20.65 13.80 19.79
N ASN A 481 -21.57 14.54 20.40
CA ASN A 481 -22.90 14.04 20.80
C ASN A 481 -23.92 14.03 19.65
N ASN A 482 -23.43 14.06 18.42
CA ASN A 482 -24.26 14.28 17.25
C ASN A 482 -23.63 13.65 16.01
N ASP A 483 -22.73 12.67 16.17
CA ASP A 483 -22.08 11.96 15.07
C ASP A 483 -22.36 10.45 15.13
N SER A 484 -22.21 9.74 14.02
CA SER A 484 -22.63 8.33 13.90
C SER A 484 -21.46 7.37 14.15
N ASN A 485 -21.41 6.76 15.33
CA ASN A 485 -20.32 5.86 15.73
C ASN A 485 -20.54 4.39 15.32
N CYS A 486 -21.66 4.05 14.68
CA CYS A 486 -21.98 2.69 14.22
C CYS A 486 -21.55 2.43 12.77
N ALA A 487 -21.02 1.24 12.50
CA ALA A 487 -20.72 0.76 11.14
C ALA A 487 -21.15 -0.69 10.92
N VAL A 488 -21.35 -1.06 9.64
CA VAL A 488 -21.56 -2.46 9.22
C VAL A 488 -20.22 -3.20 9.23
N GLN A 489 -20.16 -4.31 9.94
CA GLN A 489 -18.99 -5.19 10.00
C GLN A 489 -18.98 -6.19 8.84
N GLY A 490 -17.83 -6.83 8.59
CA GLY A 490 -17.68 -7.78 7.48
C GLY A 490 -18.58 -9.03 7.55
N ASP A 491 -19.20 -9.31 8.71
CA ASP A 491 -20.17 -10.38 8.92
C ASP A 491 -21.64 -9.91 8.81
N GLY A 492 -21.86 -8.63 8.52
CA GLY A 492 -23.18 -8.00 8.41
C GLY A 492 -23.79 -7.54 9.74
N SER A 493 -23.08 -7.68 10.86
CA SER A 493 -23.50 -7.06 12.13
C SER A 493 -23.29 -5.55 12.10
N ILE A 494 -24.07 -4.80 12.87
CA ILE A 494 -23.92 -3.35 13.02
C ILE A 494 -23.40 -3.10 14.42
N THR A 495 -22.19 -2.56 14.54
CA THR A 495 -21.55 -2.29 15.84
C THR A 495 -20.83 -0.96 15.82
N SER A 496 -20.63 -0.40 17.01
CA SER A 496 -19.63 0.66 17.20
C SER A 496 -18.20 0.10 17.16
N ALA A 497 -17.21 0.98 17.10
CA ALA A 497 -15.86 0.65 17.55
C ALA A 497 -15.87 0.33 19.07
N LEU A 498 -14.76 -0.23 19.57
CA LEU A 498 -14.55 -0.29 21.02
C LEU A 498 -14.39 1.14 21.54
N PHE A 499 -15.03 1.44 22.66
CA PHE A 499 -14.90 2.70 23.38
C PHE A 499 -14.70 2.40 24.86
N THR A 500 -14.00 3.29 25.55
CA THR A 500 -13.57 3.08 26.93
C THR A 500 -14.45 3.89 27.88
N LEU A 501 -15.04 3.22 28.87
CA LEU A 501 -15.73 3.91 29.95
C LEU A 501 -14.83 4.00 31.19
N ASN A 502 -14.51 5.23 31.63
CA ASN A 502 -13.61 5.51 32.76
C ASN A 502 -14.20 6.62 33.63
N ALA A 503 -14.46 6.36 34.91
CA ALA A 503 -15.06 7.38 35.76
C ALA A 503 -14.17 8.62 35.91
N GLY A 504 -14.79 9.80 35.81
CA GLY A 504 -14.13 11.10 35.87
C GLY A 504 -13.26 11.46 34.66
N GLN A 505 -13.17 10.61 33.63
CA GLN A 505 -12.33 10.83 32.44
C GLN A 505 -13.12 10.91 31.13
N GLU A 506 -14.44 10.77 31.20
CA GLU A 506 -15.32 10.86 30.03
C GLU A 506 -15.51 12.33 29.60
N PRO A 507 -15.91 12.59 28.34
CA PRO A 507 -15.91 13.93 27.74
C PRO A 507 -16.57 14.95 28.67
N ALA A 508 -15.85 16.03 29.00
CA ALA A 508 -16.32 17.01 29.96
C ALA A 508 -17.70 17.57 29.56
N ALA A 509 -18.57 17.80 30.54
CA ALA A 509 -19.96 18.30 30.48
C ALA A 509 -20.29 19.48 29.52
N ALA A 510 -19.31 20.03 28.80
CA ALA A 510 -19.47 20.96 27.71
C ALA A 510 -19.84 20.30 26.36
N ALA A 511 -19.79 18.96 26.22
CA ALA A 511 -20.11 18.24 24.97
C ALA A 511 -21.52 17.59 24.95
N ASP A 512 -22.01 17.01 26.05
CA ASP A 512 -23.26 16.22 26.11
C ASP A 512 -24.21 16.57 27.28
N GLY A 513 -23.73 17.32 28.28
CA GLY A 513 -24.55 17.90 29.34
C GLY A 513 -24.85 16.98 30.53
N ASP A 514 -24.05 15.94 30.75
CA ASP A 514 -24.26 15.00 31.85
C ASP A 514 -23.07 14.91 32.87
N SER A 515 -22.93 13.79 33.58
CA SER A 515 -21.94 13.60 34.64
C SER A 515 -20.61 13.15 34.03
N ALA A 516 -19.47 13.54 34.60
CA ALA A 516 -18.13 13.12 34.12
C ALA A 516 -17.84 11.61 34.22
N ASP A 517 -18.85 10.79 34.53
CA ASP A 517 -18.79 9.33 34.70
C ASP A 517 -19.68 8.59 33.67
N ASN A 518 -20.26 9.31 32.70
CA ASN A 518 -21.20 8.77 31.73
C ASN A 518 -20.86 9.27 30.31
N ASN A 519 -21.02 8.38 29.33
CA ASN A 519 -20.68 8.66 27.93
C ASN A 519 -21.99 8.69 27.14
N MET A 520 -22.57 9.88 27.02
CA MET A 520 -23.78 10.13 26.23
C MET A 520 -23.43 10.68 24.84
N THR A 521 -22.37 10.14 24.22
CA THR A 521 -21.99 10.47 22.84
C THR A 521 -21.91 9.23 21.95
N VAL A 522 -22.50 8.11 22.37
CA VAL A 522 -22.52 6.88 21.56
C VAL A 522 -23.81 6.86 20.76
N ASP A 523 -23.70 7.40 19.57
CA ASP A 523 -24.77 7.82 18.69
C ASP A 523 -24.71 7.01 17.40
N CYS A 524 -25.87 6.59 16.87
CA CYS A 524 -25.90 5.84 15.61
C CYS A 524 -26.95 6.38 14.65
N GLY A 525 -26.48 7.02 13.59
CA GLY A 525 -27.28 7.53 12.49
C GLY A 525 -27.58 6.42 11.48
N PHE A 526 -28.83 6.35 11.04
CA PHE A 526 -29.27 5.40 10.04
C PHE A 526 -30.06 6.11 8.95
N TYR A 527 -29.69 5.92 7.70
CA TYR A 527 -30.48 6.41 6.58
C TYR A 527 -31.29 5.27 5.97
N GLU A 528 -32.46 5.61 5.44
CA GLU A 528 -33.17 4.71 4.55
C GLU A 528 -32.65 4.98 3.14
N PRO A 529 -31.97 4.02 2.47
CA PRO A 529 -31.40 4.26 1.16
C PRO A 529 -32.50 4.70 0.20
N LYS A 530 -32.38 5.95 -0.27
CA LYS A 530 -33.22 6.46 -1.37
C LYS A 530 -32.93 5.55 -2.56
N GLN A 531 -33.93 4.81 -3.00
CA GLN A 531 -33.85 4.15 -4.29
C GLN A 531 -34.09 5.25 -5.33
N PRO A 532 -33.14 5.52 -6.22
CA PRO A 532 -32.02 4.67 -6.67
C PRO A 532 -30.66 4.90 -5.97
N VAL A 533 -29.83 3.85 -5.89
CA VAL A 533 -28.54 3.85 -5.15
C VAL A 533 -27.44 4.60 -5.90
N HIS A 534 -27.30 4.38 -7.21
CA HIS A 534 -26.43 5.13 -8.09
C HIS A 534 -27.10 5.36 -9.45
N SER A 535 -26.61 6.34 -10.20
CA SER A 535 -27.03 6.59 -11.58
C SER A 535 -25.89 6.96 -12.51
N ILE A 536 -26.08 6.66 -13.80
CA ILE A 536 -25.18 7.07 -14.89
C ILE A 536 -26.04 7.70 -15.99
N GLY A 537 -25.65 8.85 -16.49
CA GLY A 537 -26.34 9.44 -17.63
C GLY A 537 -25.78 10.78 -18.03
N ASN A 538 -26.49 11.43 -18.94
CA ASN A 538 -26.53 12.86 -19.23
C ASN A 538 -27.08 13.00 -20.65
N MET A 539 -26.29 13.29 -21.69
CA MET A 539 -26.85 13.66 -23.00
C MET A 539 -26.24 12.99 -24.23
N VAL A 540 -27.01 13.04 -25.33
CA VAL A 540 -26.54 12.73 -26.68
C VAL A 540 -26.86 13.93 -27.57
N TRP A 541 -25.87 14.49 -28.24
CA TRP A 541 -26.05 15.69 -29.05
C TRP A 541 -25.39 15.58 -30.43
N ALA A 542 -25.81 16.47 -31.33
CA ALA A 542 -25.15 16.68 -32.61
C ALA A 542 -24.06 17.75 -32.44
N ASP A 543 -22.80 17.34 -32.55
CA ASP A 543 -21.60 18.20 -32.47
C ASP A 543 -21.39 18.93 -33.81
N ASN A 544 -22.37 19.76 -34.12
CA ASN A 544 -22.37 20.65 -35.25
C ASN A 544 -22.95 21.98 -34.79
N SER A 545 -22.09 22.99 -34.74
CA SER A 545 -22.46 24.29 -34.25
C SER A 545 -23.51 24.95 -35.16
N ALA A 546 -24.30 25.85 -34.59
CA ALA A 546 -25.24 26.69 -35.32
C ALA A 546 -24.56 27.80 -36.16
N GLY A 547 -23.50 27.45 -36.92
CA GLY A 547 -22.85 28.34 -37.90
C GLY A 547 -21.46 28.86 -37.53
N ASP A 548 -20.77 28.25 -36.56
CA ASP A 548 -19.36 28.54 -36.23
C ASP A 548 -18.47 27.31 -36.49
N ALA A 549 -17.92 27.23 -37.70
CA ALA A 549 -17.09 26.11 -38.13
C ALA A 549 -15.83 25.85 -37.28
N THR A 550 -15.48 26.74 -36.34
CA THR A 550 -14.38 26.49 -35.37
C THR A 550 -14.80 25.63 -34.18
N LYS A 551 -16.11 25.43 -34.01
CA LYS A 551 -16.73 24.65 -32.94
C LYS A 551 -17.31 23.34 -33.42
N ASP A 552 -17.50 23.16 -34.72
CA ASP A 552 -17.95 21.88 -35.29
C ASP A 552 -16.96 20.76 -34.98
N ASN A 553 -17.49 19.62 -34.51
CA ASN A 553 -16.72 18.41 -34.25
C ASN A 553 -15.59 18.68 -33.24
N ASN A 554 -15.80 19.51 -32.21
CA ASN A 554 -14.77 19.79 -31.20
C ASN A 554 -14.88 18.87 -29.97
N GLY A 555 -15.93 18.05 -29.91
CA GLY A 555 -16.22 17.12 -28.84
C GLY A 555 -16.58 17.80 -27.53
N THR A 556 -17.11 19.02 -27.59
CA THR A 556 -17.62 19.78 -26.44
C THR A 556 -19.01 20.30 -26.76
N PHE A 557 -19.98 20.10 -25.87
CA PHE A 557 -21.32 20.63 -26.07
C PHE A 557 -21.34 22.16 -26.07
N ASP A 558 -21.63 22.74 -27.23
CA ASP A 558 -21.58 24.18 -27.46
C ASP A 558 -22.98 24.82 -27.54
N ALA A 559 -23.07 26.09 -27.14
CA ALA A 559 -24.33 26.84 -27.22
C ALA A 559 -24.85 26.92 -28.67
N GLY A 560 -25.98 26.28 -28.93
CA GLY A 560 -26.63 26.22 -30.24
C GLY A 560 -26.62 24.83 -30.89
N GLU A 561 -25.92 23.87 -30.30
CA GLU A 561 -25.94 22.48 -30.72
C GLU A 561 -27.25 21.78 -30.36
N THR A 562 -27.56 20.71 -31.09
CA THR A 562 -28.88 20.06 -31.01
C THR A 562 -28.81 18.76 -30.22
N LEU A 563 -29.52 18.73 -29.10
CA LEU A 563 -29.80 17.52 -28.33
C LEU A 563 -30.68 16.53 -29.11
N LEU A 564 -30.34 15.24 -29.07
CA LEU A 564 -30.94 14.20 -29.91
C LEU A 564 -31.84 13.25 -29.12
N SER A 565 -33.16 13.40 -29.28
CA SER A 565 -34.15 12.51 -28.65
C SER A 565 -34.46 11.24 -29.48
N GLY A 566 -34.77 10.14 -28.79
CA GLY A 566 -35.13 8.85 -29.35
C GLY A 566 -33.94 7.98 -29.75
N VAL A 567 -32.73 8.35 -29.32
CA VAL A 567 -31.50 7.57 -29.50
C VAL A 567 -31.49 6.46 -28.45
N LYS A 568 -31.25 5.22 -28.89
CA LYS A 568 -31.14 4.08 -27.97
C LYS A 568 -29.75 4.07 -27.32
N VAL A 569 -29.70 4.10 -26.00
CA VAL A 569 -28.46 3.96 -25.21
C VAL A 569 -28.50 2.66 -24.43
N GLU A 570 -27.38 1.96 -24.35
CA GLU A 570 -27.23 0.65 -23.70
C GLU A 570 -26.20 0.75 -22.57
N LEU A 571 -26.52 0.13 -21.44
CA LEU A 571 -25.61 -0.06 -20.32
C LEU A 571 -25.05 -1.48 -20.38
N ARG A 572 -23.73 -1.61 -20.26
CA ARG A 572 -23.01 -2.88 -20.31
C ARG A 572 -22.24 -3.14 -19.02
N ASP A 573 -22.15 -4.40 -18.63
CA ASP A 573 -21.28 -4.85 -17.54
C ASP A 573 -19.81 -4.93 -17.94
N LYS A 574 -18.91 -5.24 -17.00
CA LYS A 574 -17.46 -5.45 -17.21
C LYS A 574 -17.13 -6.50 -18.29
N ALA A 575 -18.05 -7.43 -18.60
CA ALA A 575 -17.87 -8.43 -19.64
C ALA A 575 -18.34 -7.94 -21.03
N GLY A 576 -18.86 -6.71 -21.12
CA GLY A 576 -19.41 -6.12 -22.34
C GLY A 576 -20.84 -6.59 -22.65
N VAL A 577 -21.53 -7.23 -21.69
CA VAL A 577 -22.91 -7.71 -21.88
C VAL A 577 -23.88 -6.57 -21.59
N VAL A 578 -24.82 -6.31 -22.50
CA VAL A 578 -25.91 -5.34 -22.27
C VAL A 578 -26.79 -5.83 -21.12
N ILE A 579 -26.84 -5.05 -20.05
CA ILE A 579 -27.64 -5.32 -18.84
C ILE A 579 -28.88 -4.44 -18.74
N ASP A 580 -28.87 -3.26 -19.38
CA ASP A 580 -30.04 -2.39 -19.50
C ASP A 580 -29.97 -1.54 -20.77
N SER A 581 -31.09 -0.95 -21.19
CA SER A 581 -31.13 0.03 -22.29
C SER A 581 -32.28 1.02 -22.14
N THR A 582 -32.02 2.27 -22.50
CA THR A 582 -33.00 3.36 -22.46
C THR A 582 -33.02 4.15 -23.78
N MET A 583 -33.98 5.08 -23.91
CA MET A 583 -34.10 5.98 -25.05
C MET A 583 -33.93 7.42 -24.56
N THR A 584 -33.16 8.24 -25.29
CA THR A 584 -33.02 9.65 -24.94
C THR A 584 -34.36 10.39 -25.03
N THR A 585 -34.70 11.18 -24.01
CA THR A 585 -35.86 12.09 -24.00
C THR A 585 -35.35 13.51 -23.95
N ASP A 586 -35.73 14.34 -24.93
CA ASP A 586 -35.19 15.70 -25.11
C ASP A 586 -33.66 15.78 -25.20
N GLY A 587 -33.01 14.66 -25.58
CA GLY A 587 -31.54 14.52 -25.67
C GLY A 587 -30.90 13.78 -24.50
N TYR A 588 -31.60 13.71 -23.37
CA TYR A 588 -31.03 13.18 -22.14
C TYR A 588 -31.38 11.73 -21.91
N TYR A 589 -30.48 10.97 -21.28
CA TYR A 589 -30.69 9.60 -20.85
C TYR A 589 -30.17 9.39 -19.43
N LEU A 590 -30.75 8.41 -18.72
CA LEU A 590 -30.35 8.05 -17.37
C LEU A 590 -30.56 6.55 -17.15
N PHE A 591 -29.56 5.91 -16.57
CA PHE A 591 -29.67 4.62 -15.90
C PHE A 591 -29.63 4.86 -14.40
N ALA A 592 -30.64 4.42 -13.67
CA ALA A 592 -30.75 4.65 -12.24
C ALA A 592 -31.02 3.33 -11.51
N GLY A 593 -30.59 3.26 -10.25
CA GLY A 593 -30.82 2.10 -9.38
C GLY A 593 -29.71 1.07 -9.52
N MET A 594 -28.52 1.54 -9.87
CA MET A 594 -27.37 0.71 -10.15
C MET A 594 -26.59 0.44 -8.87
N ALA A 595 -25.96 -0.74 -8.80
CA ALA A 595 -24.97 -1.04 -7.76
C ALA A 595 -23.62 -0.40 -8.13
N ALA A 596 -22.80 -0.08 -7.13
CA ALA A 596 -21.41 0.33 -7.37
C ALA A 596 -20.66 -0.75 -8.18
N GLY A 597 -19.80 -0.33 -9.11
CA GLY A 597 -19.08 -1.24 -10.00
C GLY A 597 -18.58 -0.61 -11.29
N GLU A 598 -17.99 -1.44 -12.14
CA GLU A 598 -17.48 -1.04 -13.45
C GLU A 598 -18.52 -1.29 -14.54
N TYR A 599 -18.83 -0.24 -15.30
CA TYR A 599 -19.81 -0.23 -16.37
C TYR A 599 -19.24 0.38 -17.65
N GLN A 600 -19.95 0.17 -18.76
CA GLN A 600 -19.70 0.86 -20.02
C GLN A 600 -21.05 1.32 -20.58
N VAL A 601 -21.13 2.58 -21.01
CA VAL A 601 -22.32 3.11 -21.66
C VAL A 601 -22.07 3.16 -23.16
N CYS A 602 -23.05 2.77 -23.96
CA CYS A 602 -22.93 2.81 -25.42
C CYS A 602 -24.19 3.36 -26.09
N VAL A 603 -24.03 4.30 -27.03
CA VAL A 603 -25.03 4.55 -28.06
C VAL A 603 -25.11 3.31 -28.95
N ALA A 604 -26.24 2.62 -28.93
CA ALA A 604 -26.36 1.30 -29.53
C ALA A 604 -26.07 1.29 -31.05
N ALA A 605 -25.37 0.27 -31.54
CA ALA A 605 -25.07 0.07 -32.98
C ALA A 605 -26.33 0.11 -33.88
N SER A 606 -27.48 -0.28 -33.33
CA SER A 606 -28.77 -0.22 -34.03
C SER A 606 -29.21 1.20 -34.39
N ASN A 607 -28.65 2.24 -33.77
CA ASN A 607 -28.93 3.62 -34.17
C ASN A 607 -28.28 3.99 -35.51
N PHE A 608 -27.14 3.38 -35.84
CA PHE A 608 -26.34 3.72 -37.03
C PHE A 608 -26.65 2.83 -38.25
N SER A 609 -27.57 1.87 -38.11
CA SER A 609 -27.89 0.91 -39.18
C SER A 609 -29.40 0.78 -39.41
N GLY A 610 -29.79 0.36 -40.62
CA GLY A 610 -31.19 0.10 -40.97
C GLY A 610 -32.09 1.34 -40.90
N MET A 611 -33.06 1.32 -39.97
CA MET A 611 -33.98 2.44 -39.69
C MET A 611 -33.62 3.21 -38.41
N GLY A 612 -32.38 3.05 -37.92
CA GLY A 612 -31.89 3.73 -36.73
C GLY A 612 -31.87 5.27 -36.86
N LYS A 613 -31.94 5.96 -35.72
CA LYS A 613 -32.03 7.42 -35.68
C LYS A 613 -30.78 8.15 -36.21
N LEU A 614 -29.64 7.49 -36.16
CA LEU A 614 -28.32 8.04 -36.43
C LEU A 614 -27.68 7.43 -37.68
N VAL A 615 -28.46 6.81 -38.58
CA VAL A 615 -27.96 6.11 -39.79
C VAL A 615 -27.06 6.95 -40.71
N LYS A 616 -27.18 8.28 -40.66
CA LYS A 616 -26.34 9.20 -41.46
C LYS A 616 -25.32 9.97 -40.62
N TYR A 617 -25.34 9.78 -39.31
CA TYR A 617 -24.40 10.41 -38.40
C TYR A 617 -23.14 9.55 -38.31
N THR A 618 -22.01 10.20 -38.03
CA THR A 618 -20.74 9.53 -37.74
C THR A 618 -20.32 9.82 -36.30
N ALA A 619 -19.34 9.07 -35.79
CA ALA A 619 -18.69 9.38 -34.51
C ALA A 619 -18.08 10.79 -34.55
N GLY A 620 -18.06 11.49 -33.41
CA GLY A 620 -17.09 12.56 -33.20
C GLY A 620 -15.67 12.00 -33.35
N ILE A 621 -14.77 12.75 -34.00
CA ILE A 621 -13.37 12.28 -34.22
C ILE A 621 -12.35 13.08 -33.40
N THR A 622 -12.82 14.04 -32.61
CA THR A 622 -12.01 15.00 -31.86
C THR A 622 -12.80 15.32 -30.61
N GLY A 623 -12.32 14.87 -29.45
CA GLY A 623 -13.08 15.02 -28.21
C GLY A 623 -12.84 13.93 -27.17
N ASN A 624 -12.50 12.72 -27.61
CA ASN A 624 -12.43 11.53 -26.76
C ASN A 624 -11.78 11.79 -25.41
N GLU A 625 -12.61 11.84 -24.38
CA GLU A 625 -12.11 11.89 -23.02
C GLU A 625 -11.41 10.57 -22.69
N ALA A 626 -10.19 10.67 -22.19
CA ALA A 626 -9.40 9.49 -21.80
C ALA A 626 -9.97 8.81 -20.54
N ASP A 627 -10.82 9.48 -19.77
CA ASP A 627 -11.36 9.04 -18.50
C ASP A 627 -12.80 9.55 -18.32
N ALA A 628 -13.80 8.69 -18.56
CA ALA A 628 -15.21 9.02 -18.41
C ALA A 628 -15.65 9.27 -16.95
N ASN A 629 -14.72 9.21 -15.99
CA ASN A 629 -14.94 9.52 -14.59
C ASN A 629 -14.32 10.88 -14.19
N ALA A 630 -13.78 11.63 -15.16
CA ALA A 630 -13.25 12.97 -14.91
C ALA A 630 -14.38 14.01 -14.93
N ASP A 631 -14.25 15.03 -14.07
CA ASP A 631 -15.24 16.07 -13.76
C ASP A 631 -15.41 17.10 -14.91
N ILE A 632 -15.63 16.64 -16.15
CA ILE A 632 -15.83 17.49 -17.33
C ILE A 632 -17.14 17.11 -18.02
N ASP A 633 -18.22 17.79 -17.62
CA ASP A 633 -19.63 17.48 -17.93
C ASP A 633 -20.14 17.83 -19.35
N ASP A 634 -19.25 18.19 -20.29
CA ASP A 634 -19.67 18.66 -21.61
C ASP A 634 -18.90 17.99 -22.75
N ASN A 635 -18.06 16.99 -22.47
CA ASN A 635 -17.17 16.42 -23.48
C ASN A 635 -17.66 15.08 -24.05
N ASP A 636 -17.19 14.72 -25.24
CA ASP A 636 -17.54 13.43 -25.85
C ASP A 636 -16.76 12.28 -25.20
N ASN A 637 -17.45 11.38 -24.50
CA ASN A 637 -16.83 10.17 -23.95
C ASN A 637 -16.89 8.99 -24.94
N GLY A 638 -17.55 9.14 -26.09
CA GLY A 638 -17.66 8.11 -27.11
C GLY A 638 -16.32 7.76 -27.79
N ASP A 639 -16.18 6.50 -28.19
CA ASP A 639 -15.10 6.08 -29.09
C ASP A 639 -15.31 6.59 -30.53
N THR A 640 -14.29 6.47 -31.37
CA THR A 640 -14.28 7.08 -32.72
C THR A 640 -14.92 6.19 -33.81
N THR A 641 -15.70 5.17 -33.44
CA THR A 641 -16.26 4.18 -34.36
C THR A 641 -17.71 3.90 -34.06
N THR A 642 -18.55 3.74 -35.09
CA THR A 642 -19.98 3.38 -34.93
C THR A 642 -20.27 1.90 -35.18
N VAL A 643 -19.23 1.10 -35.44
CA VAL A 643 -19.35 -0.30 -35.92
C VAL A 643 -20.05 -1.21 -34.90
N ASP A 644 -19.74 -1.05 -33.61
CA ASP A 644 -20.29 -1.81 -32.48
C ASP A 644 -21.11 -0.95 -31.50
N GLY A 645 -21.47 0.26 -31.95
CA GLY A 645 -22.01 1.34 -31.15
C GLY A 645 -20.94 2.40 -30.89
N LEU A 646 -21.33 3.56 -30.37
CA LEU A 646 -20.37 4.51 -29.79
C LEU A 646 -20.31 4.24 -28.30
N CYS A 647 -19.17 3.82 -27.79
CA CYS A 647 -19.05 3.35 -26.42
C CYS A 647 -18.09 4.23 -25.60
N SER A 648 -18.43 4.44 -24.34
CA SER A 648 -17.56 5.09 -23.36
C SER A 648 -16.34 4.22 -23.03
N ASN A 649 -15.32 4.83 -22.42
CA ASN A 649 -14.38 4.10 -21.56
C ASN A 649 -15.12 3.50 -20.35
N VAL A 650 -14.42 2.68 -19.54
CA VAL A 650 -15.01 2.09 -18.34
C VAL A 650 -15.38 3.20 -17.34
N VAL A 651 -16.65 3.26 -16.99
CA VAL A 651 -17.20 4.13 -15.94
C VAL A 651 -17.18 3.34 -14.63
N VAL A 652 -16.49 3.87 -13.62
CA VAL A 652 -16.43 3.29 -12.29
C VAL A 652 -17.42 4.05 -11.42
N ILE A 653 -18.48 3.37 -10.99
CA ILE A 653 -19.49 3.95 -10.11
C ILE A 653 -19.22 3.57 -8.66
N ASP A 654 -19.09 4.57 -7.80
CA ASP A 654 -19.00 4.49 -6.34
C ASP A 654 -19.66 5.71 -5.65
N ASP A 655 -19.42 5.91 -4.35
CA ASP A 655 -20.01 7.01 -3.56
C ASP A 655 -19.19 8.32 -3.64
N LYS A 656 -18.32 8.46 -4.64
CA LYS A 656 -17.44 9.62 -4.88
C LYS A 656 -17.49 10.10 -6.33
N GLU A 657 -18.67 10.03 -6.93
CA GLU A 657 -18.91 10.65 -8.23
C GLU A 657 -18.68 12.17 -8.18
N PRO A 658 -18.42 12.81 -9.33
CA PRO A 658 -18.34 14.26 -9.40
C PRO A 658 -19.62 14.92 -8.84
N THR A 659 -19.51 16.18 -8.41
CA THR A 659 -20.63 16.91 -7.76
C THR A 659 -20.76 18.35 -8.27
N ALA A 660 -20.12 18.64 -9.41
CA ALA A 660 -20.02 19.97 -10.01
C ALA A 660 -20.45 19.95 -11.48
N GLU A 661 -21.17 18.92 -11.88
CA GLU A 661 -21.75 18.73 -13.21
C GLU A 661 -22.69 19.90 -13.53
N ALA A 662 -22.65 20.34 -14.78
CA ALA A 662 -23.59 21.29 -15.32
C ALA A 662 -25.03 20.74 -15.30
N THR A 663 -25.96 21.61 -15.68
CA THR A 663 -27.39 21.34 -15.51
C THR A 663 -27.87 20.25 -16.47
N THR A 664 -28.43 19.17 -15.93
CA THR A 664 -29.12 18.14 -16.70
C THR A 664 -30.51 18.59 -17.18
N ALA A 665 -31.31 17.66 -17.73
CA ALA A 665 -32.73 17.86 -18.03
C ALA A 665 -33.57 18.43 -16.85
N SER A 666 -33.11 18.26 -15.61
CA SER A 666 -33.74 18.78 -14.39
C SER A 666 -33.63 20.31 -14.26
N GLY A 667 -32.63 20.91 -14.92
CA GLY A 667 -32.27 22.32 -14.77
C GLY A 667 -31.48 22.64 -13.49
N THR A 668 -31.09 21.62 -12.72
CA THR A 668 -30.28 21.74 -11.51
C THR A 668 -28.98 20.95 -11.69
N ALA A 669 -27.84 21.55 -11.34
CA ALA A 669 -26.53 20.89 -11.34
C ALA A 669 -26.55 19.66 -10.42
N GLY A 670 -26.00 18.53 -10.88
CA GLY A 670 -25.90 17.30 -10.09
C GLY A 670 -27.23 16.57 -9.81
N ASP A 671 -28.35 17.08 -10.34
CA ASP A 671 -29.68 16.49 -10.10
C ASP A 671 -30.06 15.56 -11.25
N ASP A 672 -30.05 14.26 -10.97
CA ASP A 672 -30.46 13.19 -11.87
C ASP A 672 -31.99 13.05 -12.03
N SER A 673 -32.79 13.83 -11.28
CA SER A 673 -34.26 13.73 -11.20
C SER A 673 -34.81 12.37 -10.77
N ALA A 674 -33.95 11.41 -10.41
CA ALA A 674 -34.35 10.14 -9.84
C ALA A 674 -34.20 10.15 -8.30
N GLY A 675 -33.57 11.18 -7.73
CA GLY A 675 -33.42 11.35 -6.30
C GLY A 675 -32.21 10.61 -5.73
N THR A 676 -31.27 10.24 -6.61
CA THR A 676 -29.94 9.76 -6.23
C THR A 676 -29.15 10.94 -5.66
N ALA A 677 -28.23 10.69 -4.72
CA ALA A 677 -27.33 11.74 -4.26
C ALA A 677 -26.35 12.09 -5.38
N ASP A 678 -25.93 13.35 -5.44
CA ASP A 678 -25.04 13.88 -6.47
C ASP A 678 -23.72 13.08 -6.54
N ASN A 679 -23.09 12.86 -5.39
CA ASN A 679 -21.88 12.04 -5.25
C ASN A 679 -22.07 10.52 -5.53
N ARG A 680 -23.27 10.10 -5.96
CA ARG A 680 -23.59 8.74 -6.43
C ARG A 680 -24.15 8.75 -7.86
N SER A 681 -24.14 9.91 -8.51
CA SER A 681 -24.70 10.16 -9.83
C SER A 681 -23.60 10.61 -10.75
N ASN A 682 -23.09 9.72 -11.60
CA ASN A 682 -22.14 10.12 -12.62
C ASN A 682 -22.90 10.70 -13.81
N LEU A 683 -22.95 12.03 -13.86
CA LEU A 683 -23.64 12.76 -14.91
C LEU A 683 -22.68 13.28 -15.99
N THR A 684 -21.42 12.82 -16.02
CA THR A 684 -20.41 13.29 -17.00
C THR A 684 -20.33 12.43 -18.26
N VAL A 685 -21.30 11.52 -18.47
CA VAL A 685 -21.24 10.56 -19.58
C VAL A 685 -22.12 11.04 -20.73
N ASP A 686 -21.49 11.70 -21.68
CA ASP A 686 -22.08 12.32 -22.84
C ASP A 686 -21.56 11.71 -24.16
N PHE A 687 -22.39 11.78 -25.20
CA PHE A 687 -22.02 11.29 -26.53
C PHE A 687 -22.26 12.33 -27.62
N ALA A 688 -21.18 12.70 -28.31
CA ALA A 688 -21.24 13.52 -29.51
C ALA A 688 -21.44 12.65 -30.75
N VAL A 689 -22.29 13.10 -31.66
CA VAL A 689 -22.35 12.57 -33.02
C VAL A 689 -22.26 13.68 -34.04
N LEU A 690 -21.46 13.44 -35.08
CA LEU A 690 -21.37 14.37 -36.17
C LEU A 690 -22.59 14.17 -37.07
N ALA A 691 -23.45 15.19 -37.14
CA ALA A 691 -24.51 15.22 -38.14
C ALA A 691 -23.89 15.14 -39.54
N PRO A 692 -24.54 14.46 -40.50
CA PRO A 692 -24.11 14.53 -41.89
C PRO A 692 -24.01 16.00 -42.27
N VAL A 693 -22.82 16.43 -42.68
CA VAL A 693 -22.53 17.82 -43.01
C VAL A 693 -23.65 18.31 -43.91
N LYS A 694 -24.42 19.30 -43.44
CA LYS A 694 -25.27 20.05 -44.34
C LYS A 694 -24.33 21.01 -45.07
N SER A 695 -23.45 20.45 -45.91
CA SER A 695 -22.74 21.26 -46.89
C SER A 695 -23.84 21.96 -47.66
N THR A 696 -23.81 23.29 -47.67
CA THR A 696 -24.45 24.00 -48.78
C THR A 696 -23.68 23.52 -49.99
N PRO A 697 -24.25 22.68 -50.87
CA PRO A 697 -23.50 22.12 -51.97
C PRO A 697 -23.01 23.29 -52.79
N LYS A 698 -21.70 23.39 -53.02
CA LYS A 698 -21.21 24.36 -53.99
C LYS A 698 -21.64 23.82 -55.36
N PRO A 699 -22.46 24.58 -56.11
CA PRO A 699 -22.93 24.11 -57.41
C PRO A 699 -21.74 23.91 -58.34
N VAL A 700 -21.70 22.75 -59.00
CA VAL A 700 -20.80 22.51 -60.13
C VAL A 700 -21.57 22.61 -61.45
N SER A 701 -20.86 22.87 -62.54
CA SER A 701 -21.44 22.96 -63.88
C SER A 701 -20.59 22.22 -64.91
N VAL A 702 -21.20 21.78 -66.00
CA VAL A 702 -20.51 21.12 -67.12
C VAL A 702 -21.09 21.53 -68.45
N GLY A 703 -20.24 21.65 -69.47
CA GLY A 703 -20.69 21.97 -70.82
C GLY A 703 -19.52 22.08 -71.78
N ASP A 704 -19.83 22.54 -72.99
CA ASP A 704 -18.94 23.24 -73.92
C ASP A 704 -19.63 23.20 -75.28
N MET A 705 -19.16 22.36 -76.22
CA MET A 705 -19.64 22.37 -77.59
C MET A 705 -19.73 20.98 -78.23
N ILE A 706 -20.71 20.82 -79.10
CA ILE A 706 -20.82 19.73 -80.06
C ILE A 706 -20.52 20.32 -81.44
N TRP A 707 -19.56 19.77 -82.19
CA TRP A 707 -19.11 20.32 -83.47
C TRP A 707 -19.01 19.30 -84.59
N ILE A 708 -18.84 19.82 -85.80
CA ILE A 708 -18.67 19.08 -87.03
C ILE A 708 -17.17 18.94 -87.31
N ASP A 709 -16.63 17.77 -87.03
CA ASP A 709 -15.28 17.36 -87.43
C ASP A 709 -15.27 17.06 -88.93
N ALA A 710 -14.80 18.01 -89.72
CA ALA A 710 -14.88 17.94 -91.18
C ALA A 710 -13.74 17.10 -91.78
N ASN A 711 -12.67 16.90 -91.02
CA ASN A 711 -11.45 16.23 -91.45
C ASN A 711 -11.25 14.83 -90.83
N GLU A 712 -12.13 14.46 -89.89
CA GLU A 712 -12.21 13.17 -89.17
C GLU A 712 -10.98 12.91 -88.27
N ASP A 713 -10.30 13.95 -87.79
CA ASP A 713 -9.09 13.82 -86.97
C ASP A 713 -9.33 13.75 -85.45
N GLY A 714 -10.56 14.01 -85.01
CA GLY A 714 -10.98 13.95 -83.62
C GLY A 714 -10.73 15.24 -82.82
N LYS A 715 -10.23 16.29 -83.46
CA LYS A 715 -9.87 17.56 -82.82
C LYS A 715 -10.59 18.73 -83.44
N GLN A 716 -11.14 19.58 -82.61
CA GLN A 716 -11.75 20.81 -83.05
C GLN A 716 -10.69 21.77 -83.65
N ASN A 717 -10.83 22.11 -84.93
CA ASN A 717 -10.00 23.13 -85.57
C ASN A 717 -10.74 24.47 -85.70
N GLU A 718 -10.01 25.58 -85.86
CA GLU A 718 -10.58 26.94 -86.01
C GLU A 718 -11.62 27.08 -87.14
N THR A 719 -11.60 26.20 -88.14
CA THR A 719 -12.51 26.25 -89.30
C THR A 719 -13.71 25.33 -89.19
N GLU A 720 -13.82 24.55 -88.12
CA GLU A 720 -14.88 23.56 -87.96
C GLU A 720 -16.15 24.17 -87.39
N ALA A 721 -17.28 23.76 -87.95
CA ALA A 721 -18.56 24.37 -87.69
C ALA A 721 -19.23 23.71 -86.47
N PRO A 722 -19.95 24.46 -85.62
CA PRO A 722 -20.75 23.85 -84.56
C PRO A 722 -21.89 22.98 -85.12
N LEU A 723 -22.26 21.92 -84.40
CA LEU A 723 -23.37 21.03 -84.75
C LEU A 723 -24.65 21.45 -84.03
N ALA A 724 -25.56 22.06 -84.78
CA ALA A 724 -26.88 22.45 -84.28
C ALA A 724 -27.87 21.28 -84.27
N GLY A 725 -28.70 21.21 -83.23
CA GLY A 725 -29.77 20.22 -83.10
C GLY A 725 -29.37 18.87 -82.50
N ALA A 726 -28.13 18.73 -82.01
CA ALA A 726 -27.72 17.56 -81.24
C ALA A 726 -28.36 17.61 -79.85
N THR A 727 -28.80 16.45 -79.32
CA THR A 727 -29.38 16.36 -77.98
C THR A 727 -28.37 15.77 -77.01
N VAL A 728 -27.99 16.54 -75.99
CA VAL A 728 -27.07 16.15 -74.92
C VAL A 728 -27.87 15.83 -73.66
N THR A 729 -27.62 14.66 -73.08
CA THR A 729 -28.25 14.20 -71.83
C THR A 729 -27.16 13.96 -70.79
N LEU A 730 -27.29 14.55 -69.61
CA LEU A 730 -26.39 14.30 -68.49
C LEU A 730 -26.87 13.08 -67.70
N LEU A 731 -25.96 12.14 -67.41
CA LEU A 731 -26.22 10.90 -66.71
C LEU A 731 -25.34 10.79 -65.46
N ASP A 732 -25.87 10.21 -64.39
CA ASP A 732 -25.11 9.86 -63.19
C ASP A 732 -24.19 8.64 -63.43
N LYS A 733 -23.37 8.30 -62.43
CA LYS A 733 -22.50 7.11 -62.44
C LYS A 733 -23.21 5.78 -62.77
N ASP A 734 -24.52 5.69 -62.54
CA ASP A 734 -25.33 4.49 -62.78
C ASP A 734 -26.05 4.54 -64.15
N GLY A 735 -25.80 5.58 -64.95
CA GLY A 735 -26.37 5.78 -66.28
C GLY A 735 -27.82 6.29 -66.26
N LYS A 736 -28.27 6.91 -65.16
CA LYS A 736 -29.63 7.47 -65.01
C LYS A 736 -29.62 8.99 -65.13
N PRO A 737 -30.77 9.62 -65.42
CA PRO A 737 -30.89 11.08 -65.41
C PRO A 737 -30.47 11.68 -64.06
N VAL A 738 -29.65 12.73 -64.11
CA VAL A 738 -29.14 13.45 -62.94
C VAL A 738 -30.24 14.24 -62.24
N LEU A 739 -30.17 14.36 -60.91
CA LEU A 739 -30.98 15.29 -60.13
C LEU A 739 -30.15 16.54 -59.79
N ASP A 740 -30.73 17.73 -59.96
CA ASP A 740 -30.12 19.00 -59.56
C ASP A 740 -30.06 19.15 -58.03
N LEU A 741 -29.42 20.23 -57.54
CA LEU A 741 -29.34 20.52 -56.10
C LEU A 741 -30.70 20.69 -55.40
N ALA A 742 -31.79 20.92 -56.15
CA ALA A 742 -33.15 20.99 -55.65
C ALA A 742 -33.91 19.66 -55.76
N GLY A 743 -33.25 18.58 -56.23
CA GLY A 743 -33.81 17.24 -56.40
C GLY A 743 -34.68 17.05 -57.64
N ASN A 744 -34.64 17.97 -58.62
CA ASN A 744 -35.37 17.83 -59.88
C ASN A 744 -34.50 17.18 -60.94
N GLU A 745 -35.12 16.40 -61.83
CA GLU A 745 -34.42 15.79 -62.96
C GLU A 745 -33.90 16.84 -63.95
N VAL A 746 -32.60 16.78 -64.24
CA VAL A 746 -31.91 17.64 -65.22
C VAL A 746 -32.34 17.20 -66.61
N LYS A 747 -32.98 18.11 -67.35
CA LYS A 747 -33.53 17.81 -68.68
C LYS A 747 -32.43 17.82 -69.76
N PRO A 748 -32.53 16.97 -70.80
CA PRO A 748 -31.64 17.04 -71.94
C PRO A 748 -31.64 18.43 -72.62
N VAL A 749 -30.48 18.85 -73.11
CA VAL A 749 -30.26 20.11 -73.82
C VAL A 749 -30.11 19.82 -75.31
N THR A 750 -30.81 20.56 -76.17
CA THR A 750 -30.60 20.52 -77.63
C THR A 750 -29.71 21.69 -78.04
N THR A 751 -28.60 21.42 -78.72
CA THR A 751 -27.63 22.44 -79.13
C THR A 751 -28.22 23.45 -80.12
N GLY A 752 -27.88 24.72 -79.92
CA GLY A 752 -28.27 25.82 -80.80
C GLY A 752 -27.41 25.92 -82.06
N ALA A 753 -27.54 27.02 -82.81
CA ALA A 753 -26.71 27.30 -83.98
C ALA A 753 -25.20 27.47 -83.65
N ASP A 754 -24.89 27.70 -82.39
CA ASP A 754 -23.55 27.79 -81.79
C ASP A 754 -23.00 26.44 -81.33
N GLY A 755 -23.79 25.36 -81.40
CA GLY A 755 -23.39 24.00 -80.99
C GLY A 755 -23.15 23.83 -79.49
N LYS A 756 -23.37 24.86 -78.68
CA LYS A 756 -23.04 24.83 -77.25
C LYS A 756 -24.13 24.20 -76.40
N TYR A 757 -23.73 23.64 -75.27
CA TYR A 757 -24.63 23.15 -74.23
C TYR A 757 -24.01 23.41 -72.84
N VAL A 758 -24.87 23.52 -71.82
CA VAL A 758 -24.43 23.68 -70.43
C VAL A 758 -25.48 23.10 -69.47
N PHE A 759 -25.00 22.44 -68.43
CA PHE A 759 -25.75 22.03 -67.26
C PHE A 759 -25.17 22.76 -66.05
N ILE A 760 -26.02 23.42 -65.27
CA ILE A 760 -25.64 24.23 -64.10
C ILE A 760 -26.31 23.70 -62.84
N ASP A 761 -25.87 24.18 -61.69
CA ASP A 761 -26.46 23.89 -60.37
C ASP A 761 -26.53 22.39 -60.06
N LEU A 762 -25.46 21.67 -60.39
CA LEU A 762 -25.33 20.24 -60.17
C LEU A 762 -24.68 19.97 -58.81
N PRO A 763 -25.00 18.81 -58.17
CA PRO A 763 -24.18 18.30 -57.08
C PRO A 763 -22.79 17.88 -57.57
N GLU A 764 -21.80 17.88 -56.68
CA GLU A 764 -20.52 17.20 -56.96
C GLU A 764 -20.75 15.69 -57.15
N GLY A 765 -19.97 15.04 -58.01
CA GLY A 765 -20.07 13.59 -58.25
C GLY A 765 -19.60 13.15 -59.64
N ASP A 766 -19.79 11.86 -59.92
CA ASP A 766 -19.36 11.27 -61.19
C ASP A 766 -20.50 11.29 -62.22
N TYR A 767 -20.18 11.76 -63.42
CA TYR A 767 -21.10 12.04 -64.51
C TYR A 767 -20.62 11.44 -65.83
N SER A 768 -21.54 11.28 -66.76
CA SER A 768 -21.23 11.16 -68.19
C SER A 768 -22.25 11.93 -69.01
N ILE A 769 -21.87 12.38 -70.21
CA ILE A 769 -22.85 12.89 -71.16
C ILE A 769 -23.16 11.85 -72.23
N SER A 770 -24.41 11.83 -72.69
CA SER A 770 -24.83 11.08 -73.86
C SER A 770 -25.34 12.01 -74.94
N VAL A 771 -24.75 11.90 -76.12
CA VAL A 771 -25.05 12.77 -77.25
C VAL A 771 -25.76 11.99 -78.34
N ALA A 772 -26.93 12.47 -78.74
CA ALA A 772 -27.63 12.01 -79.93
C ALA A 772 -27.53 13.07 -81.03
N ALA A 773 -26.92 12.71 -82.16
CA ALA A 773 -26.93 13.57 -83.35
C ALA A 773 -28.38 13.87 -83.81
N PRO A 774 -28.62 14.96 -84.55
CA PRO A 774 -29.96 15.29 -85.04
C PRO A 774 -30.54 14.11 -85.84
N THR A 775 -31.81 13.79 -85.62
CA THR A 775 -32.47 12.67 -86.30
C THR A 775 -32.38 12.82 -87.82
N ASP A 776 -32.12 11.72 -88.53
CA ASP A 776 -31.98 11.65 -90.00
C ASP A 776 -30.86 12.52 -90.62
N SER A 777 -29.92 13.03 -89.80
CA SER A 777 -28.84 13.91 -90.27
C SER A 777 -27.65 13.19 -90.94
N GLY A 778 -27.46 11.90 -90.66
CA GLY A 778 -26.34 11.11 -91.17
C GLY A 778 -24.98 11.37 -90.49
N TYR A 779 -24.92 12.26 -89.48
CA TYR A 779 -23.70 12.49 -88.71
C TYR A 779 -23.32 11.25 -87.88
N LEU A 780 -22.04 10.88 -87.93
CA LEU A 780 -21.43 9.84 -87.12
C LEU A 780 -20.43 10.47 -86.15
N PRO A 781 -20.24 9.91 -84.94
CA PRO A 781 -19.24 10.41 -84.00
C PRO A 781 -17.83 10.24 -84.60
N THR A 782 -16.98 11.24 -84.42
CA THR A 782 -15.57 11.14 -84.83
C THR A 782 -14.77 10.20 -83.93
N LYS A 783 -13.48 10.03 -84.20
CA LYS A 783 -12.55 9.35 -83.30
C LYS A 783 -12.37 10.21 -82.04
N GLY A 784 -12.90 9.76 -80.90
CA GLY A 784 -12.75 10.42 -79.61
C GLY A 784 -12.59 9.44 -78.45
N GLY A 785 -12.92 9.90 -77.25
CA GLY A 785 -12.78 9.15 -75.99
C GLY A 785 -11.65 9.62 -75.10
N ALA A 786 -11.19 10.87 -75.25
CA ALA A 786 -10.31 11.50 -74.27
C ALA A 786 -11.02 11.56 -72.91
N ASP A 787 -10.28 11.24 -71.85
CA ASP A 787 -10.80 11.24 -70.49
C ASP A 787 -10.84 12.67 -69.96
N VAL A 788 -12.03 13.14 -69.60
CA VAL A 788 -12.26 14.51 -69.13
C VAL A 788 -11.47 14.82 -67.85
N ASP A 789 -11.26 13.83 -66.98
CA ASP A 789 -10.54 14.03 -65.71
C ASP A 789 -9.01 14.06 -65.91
N GLU A 790 -8.50 13.43 -66.99
CA GLU A 790 -7.06 13.39 -67.31
C GLU A 790 -6.65 14.43 -68.37
N ASP A 791 -7.60 14.95 -69.14
CA ASP A 791 -7.37 15.91 -70.22
C ASP A 791 -8.28 17.14 -70.08
N ALA A 792 -7.65 18.29 -69.80
CA ALA A 792 -8.32 19.57 -69.66
C ALA A 792 -8.52 20.30 -71.01
N SER A 793 -8.14 19.69 -72.13
CA SER A 793 -8.33 20.28 -73.46
C SER A 793 -9.82 20.33 -73.81
N ASN A 794 -10.28 21.47 -74.31
CA ASN A 794 -11.63 21.72 -74.82
C ASN A 794 -11.66 21.76 -76.36
N THR A 795 -10.78 20.98 -76.99
CA THR A 795 -10.65 20.95 -78.46
C THR A 795 -10.49 19.52 -78.99
N ASP A 796 -10.81 18.51 -78.21
CA ASP A 796 -10.62 17.12 -78.58
C ASP A 796 -11.77 16.27 -78.06
N SER A 797 -12.40 15.53 -78.97
CA SER A 797 -13.65 14.86 -78.67
C SER A 797 -13.55 13.88 -77.49
N ASN A 798 -14.20 14.20 -76.37
CA ASN A 798 -14.29 13.27 -75.23
C ASN A 798 -15.29 12.13 -75.48
N CYS A 799 -16.24 12.32 -76.40
CA CYS A 799 -17.21 11.28 -76.76
C CYS A 799 -16.58 10.10 -77.53
N ALA A 800 -17.00 8.88 -77.19
CA ALA A 800 -16.76 7.65 -77.95
C ALA A 800 -18.04 6.82 -78.13
N VAL A 801 -18.02 5.86 -79.06
CA VAL A 801 -19.14 4.92 -79.26
C VAL A 801 -19.12 3.87 -78.16
N SER A 802 -20.15 3.88 -77.31
CA SER A 802 -20.39 2.89 -76.26
C SER A 802 -21.72 2.18 -76.53
N GLY A 803 -21.66 0.95 -77.07
CA GLY A 803 -22.85 0.20 -77.47
C GLY A 803 -23.62 0.87 -78.61
N SER A 804 -24.87 1.29 -78.37
CA SER A 804 -25.72 2.03 -79.32
C SER A 804 -25.78 3.53 -79.07
N SER A 805 -25.00 4.04 -78.11
CA SER A 805 -24.96 5.45 -77.70
C SER A 805 -23.58 6.06 -77.89
N VAL A 806 -23.53 7.37 -78.12
CA VAL A 806 -22.29 8.16 -78.09
C VAL A 806 -22.20 8.82 -76.72
N GLN A 807 -21.15 8.51 -75.96
CA GLN A 807 -21.00 8.92 -74.57
C GLN A 807 -19.54 9.21 -74.24
N THR A 808 -19.30 10.04 -73.24
CA THR A 808 -17.99 10.18 -72.60
C THR A 808 -17.71 8.98 -71.69
N ALA A 809 -16.46 8.83 -71.23
CA ALA A 809 -16.19 8.08 -70.01
C ALA A 809 -16.86 8.77 -68.80
N LEU A 810 -16.89 8.09 -67.65
CA LEU A 810 -17.26 8.76 -66.40
C LEU A 810 -16.19 9.79 -66.05
N PHE A 811 -16.63 10.98 -65.64
CA PHE A 811 -15.78 12.07 -65.19
C PHE A 811 -16.35 12.70 -63.93
N THR A 812 -15.50 13.30 -63.11
CA THR A 812 -15.82 13.72 -61.75
C THR A 812 -15.90 15.23 -61.67
N LEU A 813 -17.05 15.78 -61.25
CA LEU A 813 -17.16 17.21 -60.96
C LEU A 813 -16.98 17.48 -59.47
N THR A 814 -15.99 18.30 -59.12
CA THR A 814 -15.61 18.71 -57.76
C THR A 814 -15.49 20.23 -57.68
N ALA A 815 -16.22 20.89 -56.77
CA ALA A 815 -16.19 22.35 -56.70
C ALA A 815 -14.82 22.86 -56.22
N GLY A 816 -14.23 23.77 -56.99
CA GLY A 816 -12.89 24.28 -56.76
C GLY A 816 -11.77 23.36 -57.26
N GLY A 817 -12.09 22.22 -57.87
CA GLY A 817 -11.16 21.23 -58.41
C GLY A 817 -11.10 21.16 -59.94
N GLU A 818 -12.01 21.85 -60.64
CA GLU A 818 -12.10 21.79 -62.10
C GLU A 818 -11.02 22.64 -62.79
N PRO A 819 -10.66 22.31 -64.04
CA PRO A 819 -9.78 23.13 -64.87
C PRO A 819 -10.25 24.59 -64.97
N ILE A 820 -9.31 25.53 -65.03
CA ILE A 820 -9.60 26.97 -65.19
C ILE A 820 -9.07 27.54 -66.52
N ASP A 821 -8.62 26.66 -67.42
CA ASP A 821 -8.11 26.99 -68.76
C ASP A 821 -8.87 26.21 -69.82
N ASP A 822 -10.17 26.04 -69.61
CA ASP A 822 -11.12 25.26 -70.41
C ASP A 822 -12.18 26.15 -71.08
N GLY A 823 -12.05 27.47 -70.96
CA GLY A 823 -12.99 28.44 -71.53
C GLY A 823 -13.63 29.37 -70.50
N ASP A 824 -13.44 29.12 -69.21
CA ASP A 824 -13.77 30.09 -68.16
C ASP A 824 -12.67 30.28 -67.10
N THR A 825 -13.01 30.80 -65.91
CA THR A 825 -12.07 30.96 -64.78
C THR A 825 -12.65 30.44 -63.46
N ASP A 826 -13.78 29.74 -63.51
CA ASP A 826 -14.47 29.23 -62.33
C ASP A 826 -14.04 27.77 -62.12
N ALA A 827 -13.27 27.53 -61.05
CA ALA A 827 -12.77 26.20 -60.71
C ALA A 827 -13.86 25.20 -60.27
N SER A 828 -15.15 25.52 -60.45
CA SER A 828 -16.30 24.65 -60.17
C SER A 828 -17.08 24.29 -61.44
N SER A 829 -16.66 24.76 -62.61
CA SER A 829 -17.22 24.41 -63.91
C SER A 829 -16.18 23.69 -64.74
N ASN A 830 -16.63 22.65 -65.45
CA ASN A 830 -15.79 21.94 -66.41
C ASN A 830 -16.34 22.15 -67.82
N PHE A 831 -15.67 23.02 -68.56
CA PHE A 831 -15.92 23.34 -69.96
C PHE A 831 -14.92 22.70 -70.93
N SER A 832 -14.28 21.60 -70.52
CA SER A 832 -13.53 20.74 -71.45
C SER A 832 -14.41 19.66 -72.09
N VAL A 833 -15.67 19.49 -71.65
CA VAL A 833 -16.52 18.36 -72.05
C VAL A 833 -17.21 18.61 -73.39
N ASP A 834 -16.70 17.98 -74.43
CA ASP A 834 -16.97 18.34 -75.79
C ASP A 834 -17.10 17.05 -76.68
N CYS A 835 -17.85 17.11 -77.80
CA CYS A 835 -17.99 15.95 -78.70
C CYS A 835 -18.02 16.31 -80.19
N GLY A 836 -17.13 15.69 -80.97
CA GLY A 836 -17.03 15.86 -82.41
C GLY A 836 -17.85 14.83 -83.23
N PHE A 837 -18.46 15.29 -84.31
CA PHE A 837 -19.21 14.46 -85.27
C PHE A 837 -18.81 14.78 -86.70
N TYR A 838 -18.73 13.79 -87.58
CA TYR A 838 -18.46 14.00 -88.99
C TYR A 838 -19.61 13.50 -89.86
N LEU A 839 -19.73 14.04 -91.07
CA LEU A 839 -20.67 13.53 -92.08
C LEU A 839 -19.88 12.65 -93.06
N PRO A 840 -20.16 11.33 -93.15
CA PRO A 840 -19.41 10.45 -94.05
C PRO A 840 -19.50 10.93 -95.50
N LYS A 841 -18.35 11.05 -96.17
CA LYS A 841 -18.32 11.24 -97.63
C LYS A 841 -18.76 9.94 -98.31
N VAL A 842 -20.04 9.85 -98.67
CA VAL A 842 -20.56 8.70 -99.43
C VAL A 842 -19.94 8.71 -100.85
N PRO A 843 -19.35 7.62 -101.36
CA PRO A 843 -19.04 7.51 -102.78
C PRO A 843 -20.36 7.51 -103.56
N VAL A 844 -20.58 8.49 -104.42
CA VAL A 844 -21.82 8.63 -105.20
C VAL A 844 -21.65 8.04 -106.60
N HIS A 845 -22.27 6.89 -106.85
CA HIS A 845 -22.34 6.27 -108.17
C HIS A 845 -23.39 6.96 -109.05
N SER A 846 -23.32 6.73 -110.37
CA SER A 846 -24.32 7.27 -111.32
C SER A 846 -24.63 6.28 -112.43
N LEU A 847 -25.88 6.27 -112.91
CA LEU A 847 -26.36 5.37 -113.95
C LEU A 847 -27.20 6.11 -114.99
N GLY A 848 -26.84 6.00 -116.26
CA GLY A 848 -27.56 6.63 -117.36
C GLY A 848 -26.83 6.55 -118.70
N ASN A 849 -27.51 6.90 -119.79
CA ASN A 849 -26.91 7.13 -121.11
C ASN A 849 -27.90 7.85 -122.04
N ARG A 850 -28.59 7.14 -122.94
CA ARG A 850 -29.55 7.71 -123.92
C ARG A 850 -30.69 6.76 -124.30
N VAL A 851 -31.77 7.34 -124.85
CA VAL A 851 -32.85 6.66 -125.57
C VAL A 851 -32.83 7.16 -127.03
N TRP A 852 -32.73 6.27 -128.01
CA TRP A 852 -32.57 6.61 -129.44
C TRP A 852 -33.55 5.83 -130.33
N VAL A 853 -33.70 6.26 -131.59
CA VAL A 853 -34.47 5.56 -132.61
C VAL A 853 -33.57 4.62 -133.39
N ASP A 854 -33.67 3.33 -133.10
CA ASP A 854 -33.03 2.27 -133.88
C ASP A 854 -33.76 2.12 -135.23
N THR A 855 -33.12 2.57 -136.31
CA THR A 855 -33.74 2.66 -137.64
C THR A 855 -33.54 1.38 -138.44
N ASN A 856 -32.48 0.62 -138.14
CA ASN A 856 -32.16 -0.62 -138.84
C ASN A 856 -32.56 -1.88 -138.04
N ASN A 857 -33.05 -1.69 -136.81
CA ASN A 857 -33.52 -2.69 -135.87
C ASN A 857 -32.44 -3.73 -135.56
N ASN A 858 -31.21 -3.29 -135.29
CA ASN A 858 -30.05 -4.14 -134.94
C ASN A 858 -29.64 -4.07 -133.46
N GLY A 859 -30.30 -3.25 -132.65
CA GLY A 859 -30.04 -3.11 -131.21
C GLY A 859 -28.72 -2.44 -130.86
N VAL A 860 -28.07 -1.76 -131.81
CA VAL A 860 -26.83 -1.02 -131.60
C VAL A 860 -26.99 0.39 -132.15
N ALA A 861 -26.67 1.37 -131.32
CA ALA A 861 -26.82 2.77 -131.64
C ALA A 861 -25.78 3.25 -132.66
N ASP A 862 -26.14 3.16 -133.94
CA ASP A 862 -25.25 3.38 -135.08
C ASP A 862 -25.05 4.86 -135.44
N ALA A 863 -23.97 5.15 -136.17
CA ALA A 863 -23.72 6.48 -136.71
C ALA A 863 -24.82 6.87 -137.73
N GLY A 864 -25.63 7.88 -137.37
CA GLY A 864 -26.75 8.36 -138.17
C GLY A 864 -28.13 8.10 -137.54
N GLU A 865 -28.18 7.28 -136.49
CA GLU A 865 -29.38 7.12 -135.67
C GLU A 865 -29.56 8.31 -134.73
N VAL A 866 -30.81 8.76 -134.58
CA VAL A 866 -31.16 10.00 -133.89
C VAL A 866 -31.76 9.74 -132.51
N PRO A 867 -31.70 10.70 -131.58
CA PRO A 867 -32.40 10.62 -130.30
C PRO A 867 -33.90 10.36 -130.46
N ALA A 868 -34.51 9.64 -129.52
CA ALA A 868 -35.95 9.31 -129.58
C ALA A 868 -36.84 10.55 -129.40
N ALA A 869 -36.66 11.28 -128.29
CA ALA A 869 -37.27 12.57 -128.02
C ALA A 869 -36.67 13.21 -126.76
N GLU A 870 -36.83 14.53 -126.61
CA GLU A 870 -36.73 15.20 -125.30
C GLU A 870 -37.97 14.88 -124.46
N GLY A 871 -37.79 14.70 -123.15
CA GLY A 871 -38.92 14.52 -122.23
C GLY A 871 -39.42 13.08 -122.09
N VAL A 872 -38.70 12.08 -122.61
CA VAL A 872 -39.03 10.66 -122.36
C VAL A 872 -38.85 10.38 -120.89
N LYS A 873 -39.93 9.99 -120.20
CA LYS A 873 -39.91 9.71 -118.76
C LYS A 873 -39.30 8.33 -118.48
N LEU A 874 -38.32 8.28 -117.59
CA LEU A 874 -37.69 7.06 -117.09
C LEU A 874 -37.86 6.93 -115.58
N GLU A 875 -37.82 5.70 -115.10
CA GLU A 875 -37.84 5.34 -113.68
C GLU A 875 -36.63 4.46 -113.36
N LEU A 876 -35.92 4.80 -112.28
CA LEU A 876 -34.94 3.94 -111.63
C LEU A 876 -35.66 3.07 -110.61
N GLN A 877 -35.48 1.76 -110.69
CA GLN A 877 -36.07 0.78 -109.79
C GLN A 877 -35.00 0.01 -109.03
N ASP A 878 -35.32 -0.46 -107.82
CA ASP A 878 -34.50 -1.42 -107.08
C ASP A 878 -34.67 -2.85 -107.63
N ALA A 879 -33.88 -3.80 -107.10
CA ALA A 879 -33.94 -5.22 -107.49
C ALA A 879 -35.31 -5.90 -107.24
N THR A 880 -36.23 -5.27 -106.51
CA THR A 880 -37.59 -5.77 -106.28
C THR A 880 -38.61 -5.21 -107.26
N GLY A 881 -38.19 -4.26 -108.12
CA GLY A 881 -39.04 -3.55 -109.08
C GLY A 881 -39.74 -2.32 -108.48
N LYS A 882 -39.33 -1.84 -107.30
CA LYS A 882 -39.89 -0.62 -106.71
C LYS A 882 -39.19 0.61 -107.30
N THR A 883 -39.97 1.57 -107.80
CA THR A 883 -39.47 2.87 -108.26
C THR A 883 -38.81 3.64 -107.11
N LEU A 884 -37.54 3.98 -107.30
CA LEU A 884 -36.71 4.77 -106.40
C LEU A 884 -36.66 6.24 -106.83
N ASP A 885 -36.53 6.49 -108.13
CA ASP A 885 -36.44 7.84 -108.69
C ASP A 885 -36.96 7.89 -110.13
N THR A 886 -37.26 9.08 -110.63
CA THR A 886 -37.74 9.30 -112.00
C THR A 886 -37.02 10.48 -112.65
N THR A 887 -36.70 10.38 -113.94
CA THR A 887 -36.09 11.48 -114.71
C THR A 887 -36.68 11.55 -116.11
N THR A 888 -36.30 12.56 -116.89
CA THR A 888 -36.67 12.68 -118.30
C THR A 888 -35.44 12.90 -119.18
N THR A 889 -35.46 12.40 -120.41
CA THR A 889 -34.39 12.68 -121.38
C THR A 889 -34.30 14.17 -121.73
N ASN A 890 -33.09 14.63 -122.02
CA ASN A 890 -32.85 15.95 -122.63
C ASN A 890 -33.03 15.91 -124.17
N ILE A 891 -32.77 17.04 -124.85
CA ILE A 891 -32.87 17.18 -126.31
C ILE A 891 -32.01 16.18 -127.13
N ASP A 892 -30.92 15.68 -126.55
CA ASP A 892 -30.04 14.67 -127.16
C ASP A 892 -30.48 13.23 -126.82
N GLY A 893 -31.64 13.06 -126.17
CA GLY A 893 -32.17 11.78 -125.72
C GLY A 893 -31.43 11.23 -124.50
N ARG A 894 -30.57 12.01 -123.85
CA ARG A 894 -29.72 11.55 -122.73
C ARG A 894 -30.41 11.70 -121.38
N TYR A 895 -30.11 10.78 -120.47
CA TYR A 895 -30.60 10.79 -119.08
C TYR A 895 -29.50 10.33 -118.11
N LEU A 896 -29.61 10.73 -116.84
CA LEU A 896 -28.68 10.34 -115.77
C LEU A 896 -29.40 10.31 -114.41
N PHE A 897 -29.18 9.24 -113.65
CA PHE A 897 -29.43 9.16 -112.22
C PHE A 897 -28.09 9.26 -111.49
N GLY A 898 -27.90 10.25 -110.63
CA GLY A 898 -26.67 10.45 -109.86
C GLY A 898 -26.92 10.30 -108.35
N GLY A 899 -25.86 10.17 -107.56
CA GLY A 899 -26.00 10.09 -106.11
C GLY A 899 -26.37 8.69 -105.59
N LEU A 900 -26.15 7.65 -106.39
CA LEU A 900 -26.58 6.30 -106.08
C LEU A 900 -25.59 5.62 -105.12
N ALA A 901 -26.11 4.93 -104.11
CA ALA A 901 -25.31 4.02 -103.29
C ALA A 901 -24.98 2.75 -104.08
N ALA A 902 -23.92 2.04 -103.67
CA ALA A 902 -23.64 0.70 -104.18
C ALA A 902 -24.86 -0.21 -103.97
N GLY A 903 -25.28 -0.94 -105.01
CA GLY A 903 -26.54 -1.67 -105.02
C GLY A 903 -26.94 -2.16 -106.42
N SER A 904 -28.06 -2.87 -106.51
CA SER A 904 -28.59 -3.41 -107.76
C SER A 904 -29.82 -2.63 -108.22
N TYR A 905 -29.79 -2.13 -109.46
CA TYR A 905 -30.77 -1.21 -110.02
C TYR A 905 -31.24 -1.62 -111.41
N GLN A 906 -32.41 -1.15 -111.82
CA GLN A 906 -32.97 -1.33 -113.16
C GLN A 906 -33.52 0.02 -113.66
N VAL A 907 -33.34 0.37 -114.94
CA VAL A 907 -33.94 1.59 -115.51
C VAL A 907 -35.02 1.23 -116.50
N CYS A 908 -36.19 1.85 -116.37
CA CYS A 908 -37.35 1.61 -117.20
C CYS A 908 -37.84 2.88 -117.89
N VAL A 909 -38.00 2.85 -119.21
CA VAL A 909 -38.84 3.82 -119.94
C VAL A 909 -40.30 3.51 -119.63
N VAL A 910 -41.00 4.46 -119.04
CA VAL A 910 -42.37 4.25 -118.53
C VAL A 910 -43.35 3.99 -119.68
N VAL A 911 -44.28 3.06 -119.47
CA VAL A 911 -45.33 2.68 -120.46
C VAL A 911 -46.14 3.87 -120.96
N ASP A 912 -46.37 4.87 -120.11
CA ASP A 912 -47.12 6.08 -120.44
C ASP A 912 -46.53 6.83 -121.63
N ASN A 913 -45.20 6.77 -121.84
CA ASN A 913 -44.57 7.46 -122.97
C ASN A 913 -45.09 6.99 -124.33
N PHE A 914 -45.59 5.74 -124.44
CA PHE A 914 -46.04 5.12 -125.68
C PHE A 914 -47.55 5.31 -125.95
N LEU A 915 -48.31 5.86 -124.99
CA LEU A 915 -49.74 6.10 -125.14
C LEU A 915 -50.01 7.25 -126.13
N ALA A 916 -51.21 7.25 -126.72
CA ALA A 916 -51.61 8.27 -127.68
C ALA A 916 -51.53 9.69 -127.07
N GLY A 917 -50.83 10.60 -127.75
CA GLY A 917 -50.56 11.96 -127.32
C GLY A 917 -49.23 12.18 -126.58
N ASN A 918 -48.46 11.12 -126.28
CA ASN A 918 -47.19 11.21 -125.54
C ASN A 918 -45.95 11.08 -126.45
N VAL A 919 -44.78 11.33 -125.88
CA VAL A 919 -43.51 11.57 -126.60
C VAL A 919 -43.02 10.41 -127.47
N LEU A 920 -43.43 9.17 -127.17
CA LEU A 920 -43.09 7.97 -127.95
C LEU A 920 -44.32 7.33 -128.60
N GLU A 921 -45.40 8.08 -128.83
CA GLU A 921 -46.56 7.58 -129.57
C GLU A 921 -46.15 7.04 -130.95
N GLY A 922 -46.55 5.80 -131.24
CA GLY A 922 -46.29 5.15 -132.53
C GLY A 922 -44.93 4.46 -132.65
N PHE A 923 -44.05 4.56 -131.65
CA PHE A 923 -42.81 3.78 -131.58
C PHE A 923 -43.06 2.39 -130.99
N SER A 924 -42.17 1.44 -131.28
CA SER A 924 -42.15 0.09 -130.73
C SER A 924 -40.73 -0.23 -130.23
N ALA A 925 -40.59 -1.25 -129.38
CA ALA A 925 -39.27 -1.72 -128.93
C ALA A 925 -38.41 -2.12 -130.14
N SER A 926 -37.11 -1.79 -130.10
CA SER A 926 -36.17 -2.47 -131.01
C SER A 926 -36.15 -3.94 -130.64
N THR A 927 -36.14 -4.83 -131.64
CA THR A 927 -35.98 -6.27 -131.43
C THR A 927 -34.61 -6.77 -131.89
N GLY A 928 -33.72 -5.84 -132.23
CA GLY A 928 -32.42 -6.11 -132.84
C GLY A 928 -31.34 -6.52 -131.85
N GLY A 929 -31.52 -6.19 -130.57
CA GLY A 929 -30.56 -6.44 -129.49
C GLY A 929 -30.76 -7.75 -128.74
N ASP A 930 -31.85 -8.47 -129.00
CA ASP A 930 -32.29 -9.62 -128.20
C ASP A 930 -31.57 -10.94 -128.60
N LEU A 931 -30.24 -10.91 -128.62
CA LEU A 931 -29.41 -12.11 -128.69
C LEU A 931 -29.26 -12.68 -127.27
N ALA A 932 -30.21 -13.55 -126.91
CA ALA A 932 -30.19 -14.48 -125.77
C ALA A 932 -28.96 -14.38 -124.84
N ALA A 933 -29.16 -13.77 -123.67
CA ALA A 933 -28.29 -13.88 -122.48
C ALA A 933 -26.87 -13.26 -122.56
N ALA A 934 -26.77 -11.98 -122.92
CA ALA A 934 -25.70 -11.12 -122.42
C ALA A 934 -26.25 -10.32 -121.23
N ILE A 935 -26.11 -10.79 -119.99
CA ILE A 935 -25.14 -10.24 -119.01
C ILE A 935 -24.82 -8.78 -119.33
N ALA A 936 -25.15 -7.86 -118.41
CA ALA A 936 -24.79 -6.44 -118.44
C ALA A 936 -23.49 -6.22 -119.23
N SER A 937 -23.66 -5.89 -120.50
CA SER A 937 -22.55 -5.66 -121.40
C SER A 937 -22.12 -4.24 -121.10
N ASN A 938 -20.92 -4.05 -120.56
CA ASN A 938 -20.36 -2.72 -120.34
C ASN A 938 -19.92 -2.05 -121.67
N THR A 939 -20.57 -2.39 -122.79
CA THR A 939 -20.26 -1.87 -124.12
C THR A 939 -21.17 -0.69 -124.40
N ASP A 940 -20.62 0.51 -124.59
CA ASP A 940 -21.45 1.69 -124.91
C ASP A 940 -22.17 1.51 -126.26
N GLY A 941 -23.46 1.83 -126.27
CA GLY A 941 -24.30 1.89 -127.47
C GLY A 941 -25.13 0.64 -127.78
N ASP A 942 -25.15 -0.38 -126.93
CA ASP A 942 -26.09 -1.50 -127.06
C ASP A 942 -27.47 -1.21 -126.45
N ASP A 943 -28.51 -1.80 -127.03
CA ASP A 943 -29.85 -1.82 -126.43
C ASP A 943 -29.88 -2.82 -125.29
N ASN A 944 -30.14 -2.30 -124.08
CA ASN A 944 -30.22 -3.08 -122.85
C ASN A 944 -31.66 -3.32 -122.40
N GLY A 945 -32.66 -2.78 -123.13
CA GLY A 945 -34.08 -2.89 -122.83
C GLY A 945 -34.70 -4.23 -123.23
N ASN A 946 -35.87 -4.52 -122.67
CA ASN A 946 -36.71 -5.64 -123.10
C ASN A 946 -37.53 -5.30 -124.37
N ASP A 947 -38.04 -6.31 -125.07
CA ASP A 947 -38.86 -6.16 -126.29
C ASP A 947 -40.38 -5.92 -126.02
N ASP A 948 -40.80 -5.58 -124.79
CA ASP A 948 -42.22 -5.52 -124.38
C ASP A 948 -42.65 -4.14 -123.85
N ILE A 949 -43.07 -3.25 -124.75
CA ILE A 949 -43.59 -1.92 -124.39
C ILE A 949 -44.82 -1.96 -123.48
N SER A 950 -45.57 -3.08 -123.38
CA SER A 950 -46.80 -3.14 -122.58
C SER A 950 -46.53 -3.04 -121.07
N LYS A 951 -45.28 -3.24 -120.66
CA LYS A 951 -44.80 -3.11 -119.28
C LYS A 951 -43.76 -1.98 -119.13
N GLY A 952 -43.53 -1.20 -120.18
CA GLY A 952 -42.39 -0.30 -120.30
C GLY A 952 -41.12 -1.03 -120.75
N LEU A 953 -40.17 -0.29 -121.32
CA LEU A 953 -38.89 -0.82 -121.76
C LEU A 953 -37.90 -0.75 -120.60
N CYS A 954 -37.64 -1.87 -119.95
CA CYS A 954 -36.74 -1.96 -118.79
C CYS A 954 -35.42 -2.60 -119.13
N SER A 955 -34.33 -2.07 -118.59
CA SER A 955 -32.99 -2.63 -118.70
C SER A 955 -32.87 -3.99 -117.99
N ASN A 956 -31.77 -4.72 -118.17
CA ASN A 956 -31.35 -5.71 -117.18
C ASN A 956 -30.98 -5.05 -115.83
N VAL A 957 -30.90 -5.83 -114.76
CA VAL A 957 -30.43 -5.35 -113.44
C VAL A 957 -28.92 -5.08 -113.49
N VAL A 958 -28.53 -3.85 -113.17
CA VAL A 958 -27.15 -3.36 -113.10
C VAL A 958 -26.69 -3.29 -111.64
N VAL A 959 -25.50 -3.80 -111.34
CA VAL A 959 -24.91 -3.74 -109.99
C VAL A 959 -23.85 -2.65 -109.95
N LEU A 960 -24.04 -1.66 -109.08
CA LEU A 960 -23.06 -0.63 -108.75
C LEU A 960 -22.27 -1.09 -107.52
N ASP A 961 -20.95 -1.18 -107.63
CA ASP A 961 -20.06 -1.44 -106.49
C ASP A 961 -18.82 -0.55 -106.58
N ASP A 962 -18.05 -0.47 -105.49
CA ASP A 962 -16.93 0.45 -105.37
C ASP A 962 -15.67 0.01 -106.16
N ASN A 963 -15.73 -1.09 -106.93
CA ASN A 963 -14.59 -1.68 -107.65
C ASN A 963 -14.84 -1.94 -109.15
N ASN A 964 -15.95 -1.50 -109.74
CA ASN A 964 -16.28 -1.74 -111.15
C ASN A 964 -16.80 -0.45 -111.85
N HIS A 965 -16.42 -0.27 -113.13
CA HIS A 965 -16.87 0.84 -113.98
C HIS A 965 -18.31 0.65 -114.45
#